data_AF-A0A803K2V0-F1
#
_entry.id   AF-A0A803K2V0-F1
#
_cell.length_a   1.000
_cell.length_b   1.000
_cell.length_c   1.000
_cell.angle_alpha   90.00
_cell.angle_beta   90.00
_cell.angle_gamma   90.00
#
_symmetry.space_group_name_H-M   'P 1'
#
loop_
_entity.id
_entity.type
_entity.pdbx_description
1 polymer ?
#
loop_
_entity_poly.entity_id
_entity_poly.type
_entity_poly.pdbx_seq_one_letter_code
_entity_poly.pdbx_strand_id
1 'polypeptide(L)'
;MAPSVNPMSQIVKDMDRHIPMHPLPEEIQKMPRDETVCKYCGVSYLILHEFKLLEEKMKMMEKELKFYQGSMERENQLQDDLRHLRQELEQNKTDIEFKTERLRIACVQLQKREEELEILTKELRNYKEEVKAAHNQLQILGKETTKQRSYLAETMSLLRSLQLEQTAIKNVTNDTLVKWISVRKELNAQVEEISRSHTAETMSLNECLEASEKEKSTLQNLVSNLQAKSDSLQSTSQQLLASRESEKELKNRCHELQMQVLDLQQQKETAQLNLLNLTKESNQQKETALTKSKEMNDLLTRLRRMEYDKDTAELRLTKELKEKEDSLAQFQEKGLQLQEVLAEKERAEENCKRRTQRLESELETLKEVLKQSQEEIAALQHERELKFVSYQNRIEQLQDALRQRILSNDSRDAKLEAELENERNKYLRKLEETEQKYKEEASVELNIERQKNEELIKKLQKQQQELEEKIPMLICQASEELTIEINLLEKKLQEAQTRLAERDQAKESETGNLKKMISELEHSLKREQNKNNFVLEEARSELYVKSEKLNELTQNIDELRLQLDKVIQENSFLKETVRLECEERYELTEALTQAREQLIELKRVNGSLSLSQRTFHSDKAVLSSTLASPGQKHSLGISSTVPAKLTSLLGSYAPGTGITSSMNRHGQSGHRSFPLLPSPPPAKERAASVTDVRQTITAVLRRNSTQL
;
A
#
# COMPACT_ATOMS: atom_id res chain seq x y z
N MET A 1 -46.63 85.16 -75.01
CA MET A 1 -47.62 84.56 -75.94
C MET A 1 -48.93 84.39 -75.17
N ALA A 2 -50.09 84.58 -75.79
CA ALA A 2 -51.38 84.38 -75.13
C ALA A 2 -51.93 82.97 -75.40
N PRO A 3 -52.70 82.42 -74.45
CA PRO A 3 -54.00 81.81 -74.75
C PRO A 3 -55.10 82.75 -74.22
N SER A 4 -55.96 83.28 -75.09
CA SER A 4 -57.22 82.61 -75.45
C SER A 4 -58.25 82.61 -74.30
N VAL A 5 -58.72 83.79 -73.91
CA VAL A 5 -59.93 83.95 -73.09
C VAL A 5 -61.13 83.45 -73.89
N ASN A 6 -61.83 82.42 -73.39
CA ASN A 6 -62.95 81.81 -74.08
C ASN A 6 -64.22 82.70 -73.97
N PRO A 7 -64.75 83.29 -75.08
CA PRO A 7 -65.79 84.31 -74.97
C PRO A 7 -67.17 83.81 -74.49
N MET A 8 -67.41 82.50 -74.49
CA MET A 8 -68.75 81.93 -74.23
C MET A 8 -69.19 81.95 -72.76
N SER A 9 -68.28 82.08 -71.79
CA SER A 9 -68.65 82.13 -70.36
C SER A 9 -69.30 83.45 -69.92
N GLN A 10 -69.34 84.46 -70.79
CA GLN A 10 -69.88 85.78 -70.45
C GLN A 10 -71.40 85.91 -70.67
N ILE A 11 -72.01 85.02 -71.46
CA ILE A 11 -73.42 85.17 -71.91
C ILE A 11 -74.45 84.56 -70.93
N VAL A 12 -74.00 83.79 -69.94
CA VAL A 12 -74.89 83.09 -68.98
C VAL A 12 -74.98 83.80 -67.61
N LYS A 13 -74.32 84.95 -67.43
CA LYS A 13 -74.35 85.71 -66.16
C LYS A 13 -75.39 86.84 -66.09
N ASP A 14 -75.83 87.36 -67.23
CA ASP A 14 -76.80 88.47 -67.30
C ASP A 14 -78.27 88.00 -67.41
N MET A 15 -78.54 86.75 -67.02
CA MET A 15 -79.86 86.30 -66.61
C MET A 15 -79.88 86.21 -65.09
N ASP A 16 -80.09 87.36 -64.46
CA ASP A 16 -80.46 87.47 -63.06
C ASP A 16 -81.73 86.64 -62.86
N ARG A 17 -81.59 85.40 -62.35
CA ARG A 17 -82.70 84.48 -62.06
C ARG A 17 -83.48 85.08 -60.89
N HIS A 18 -84.36 86.03 -61.19
CA HIS A 18 -85.12 86.83 -60.22
C HIS A 18 -85.79 85.91 -59.21
N ILE A 19 -85.18 85.80 -58.02
CA ILE A 19 -85.65 84.91 -56.96
C ILE A 19 -86.93 85.53 -56.42
N PRO A 20 -88.11 84.87 -56.53
CA PRO A 20 -89.32 85.41 -55.93
C PRO A 20 -89.10 85.52 -54.42
N MET A 21 -89.09 86.75 -53.92
CA MET A 21 -88.82 87.07 -52.50
C MET A 21 -89.87 86.49 -51.54
N HIS A 22 -91.00 86.03 -52.09
CA HIS A 22 -92.07 85.38 -51.37
C HIS A 22 -92.44 84.06 -52.09
N PRO A 23 -92.81 83.00 -51.37
CA PRO A 23 -93.42 81.82 -51.98
C PRO A 23 -94.75 82.19 -52.64
N LEU A 24 -95.17 81.40 -53.63
CA LEU A 24 -96.51 81.49 -54.21
C LEU A 24 -97.58 81.29 -53.12
N PRO A 25 -98.74 81.97 -53.17
CA PRO A 25 -99.86 81.72 -52.26
C PRO A 25 -100.26 80.23 -52.23
N GLU A 26 -100.71 79.74 -51.07
CA GLU A 26 -101.01 78.31 -50.88
C GLU A 26 -102.10 77.81 -51.85
N GLU A 27 -103.03 78.69 -52.22
CA GLU A 27 -104.12 78.45 -53.17
C GLU A 27 -103.58 78.08 -54.56
N ILE A 28 -102.46 78.70 -54.97
CA ILE A 28 -101.81 78.45 -56.26
C ILE A 28 -100.90 77.21 -56.16
N GLN A 29 -100.24 76.99 -55.02
CA GLN A 29 -99.42 75.78 -54.81
C GLN A 29 -100.26 74.49 -54.74
N LYS A 30 -101.53 74.58 -54.29
CA LYS A 30 -102.46 73.45 -54.11
C LYS A 30 -103.40 73.23 -55.31
N MET A 31 -103.27 74.03 -56.36
CA MET A 31 -104.10 73.96 -57.57
C MET A 31 -103.85 72.64 -58.35
N PRO A 32 -104.91 71.96 -58.86
CA PRO A 32 -104.73 70.73 -59.63
C PRO A 32 -103.95 70.96 -60.94
N ARG A 33 -103.24 69.93 -61.39
CA ARG A 33 -102.37 70.02 -62.58
C ARG A 33 -103.12 70.37 -63.87
N ASP A 34 -104.39 69.99 -63.98
CA ASP A 34 -105.23 70.24 -65.15
C ASP A 34 -105.65 71.73 -65.28
N GLU A 35 -105.47 72.53 -64.21
CA GLU A 35 -105.71 73.97 -64.18
C GLU A 35 -104.41 74.79 -64.32
N THR A 36 -103.29 74.27 -63.81
CA THR A 36 -101.97 74.91 -63.92
C THR A 36 -101.29 74.72 -65.28
N VAL A 37 -101.85 73.87 -66.16
CA VAL A 37 -101.31 73.58 -67.50
C VAL A 37 -101.98 74.40 -68.61
N CYS A 38 -101.17 74.95 -69.52
CA CYS A 38 -101.65 75.69 -70.67
C CYS A 38 -102.38 74.79 -71.68
N LYS A 39 -103.69 75.01 -71.86
CA LYS A 39 -104.56 74.23 -72.77
C LYS A 39 -104.18 74.27 -74.26
N TYR A 40 -103.25 75.15 -74.67
CA TYR A 40 -102.75 75.25 -76.05
C TYR A 40 -101.38 74.59 -76.29
N CYS A 41 -100.54 74.41 -75.26
CA CYS A 41 -99.18 73.89 -75.43
C CYS A 41 -98.77 72.79 -74.43
N GLY A 42 -99.61 72.45 -73.46
CA GLY A 42 -99.33 71.39 -72.47
C GLY A 42 -98.28 71.74 -71.41
N VAL A 43 -97.71 72.94 -71.43
CA VAL A 43 -96.70 73.39 -70.45
C VAL A 43 -97.38 73.93 -69.18
N SER A 44 -96.88 73.52 -68.01
CA SER A 44 -97.26 74.06 -66.71
C SER A 44 -96.84 75.54 -66.58
N TYR A 45 -97.78 76.43 -66.24
CA TYR A 45 -97.48 77.83 -65.91
C TYR A 45 -96.60 77.95 -64.65
N LEU A 46 -96.51 76.89 -63.84
CA LEU A 46 -95.68 76.80 -62.63
C LEU A 46 -94.38 76.02 -62.86
N ILE A 47 -94.01 75.66 -64.10
CA ILE A 47 -92.90 74.75 -64.38
C ILE A 47 -91.55 75.19 -63.78
N LEU A 48 -91.29 76.49 -63.67
CA LEU A 48 -90.09 77.03 -63.02
C LEU A 48 -90.09 76.83 -61.49
N HIS A 49 -91.27 76.87 -60.86
CA HIS A 49 -91.43 76.54 -59.44
C HIS A 49 -91.30 75.03 -59.20
N GLU A 50 -91.88 74.20 -60.08
CA GLU A 50 -91.71 72.74 -60.03
C GLU A 50 -90.23 72.34 -60.21
N PHE A 51 -89.50 72.95 -61.15
CA PHE A 51 -88.06 72.76 -61.29
C PHE A 51 -87.27 73.22 -60.06
N LYS A 52 -87.58 74.38 -59.48
CA LYS A 52 -86.89 74.86 -58.26
C LYS A 52 -87.14 73.93 -57.06
N LEU A 53 -88.36 73.43 -56.90
CA LEU A 53 -88.73 72.50 -55.84
C LEU A 53 -88.07 71.11 -56.04
N LEU A 54 -87.83 70.71 -57.28
CA LEU A 54 -87.01 69.52 -57.61
C LEU A 54 -85.51 69.77 -57.38
N GLU A 55 -84.96 70.93 -57.75
CA GLU A 55 -83.58 71.32 -57.40
C GLU A 55 -83.37 71.31 -55.87
N GLU A 56 -84.32 71.81 -55.09
CA GLU A 56 -84.26 71.86 -53.63
C GLU A 56 -84.36 70.46 -53.01
N LYS A 57 -85.27 69.60 -53.50
CA LYS A 57 -85.32 68.18 -53.11
C LYS A 57 -84.04 67.42 -53.47
N MET A 58 -83.45 67.67 -54.63
CA MET A 58 -82.18 67.07 -55.03
C MET A 58 -81.04 67.53 -54.09
N LYS A 59 -80.97 68.83 -53.77
CA LYS A 59 -80.00 69.38 -52.80
C LYS A 59 -80.21 68.88 -51.36
N MET A 60 -81.43 68.47 -50.98
CA MET A 60 -81.71 67.78 -49.72
C MET A 60 -81.19 66.34 -49.77
N MET A 61 -81.59 65.57 -50.78
CA MET A 61 -81.21 64.17 -50.96
C MET A 61 -79.69 63.99 -51.13
N GLU A 62 -78.99 64.94 -51.78
CA GLU A 62 -77.54 64.98 -51.84
C GLU A 62 -76.87 65.18 -50.46
N LYS A 63 -77.46 65.97 -49.56
CA LYS A 63 -76.93 66.16 -48.20
C LYS A 63 -77.15 64.91 -47.37
N GLU A 64 -78.31 64.28 -47.49
CA GLU A 64 -78.63 63.00 -46.84
C GLU A 64 -77.68 61.90 -47.33
N LEU A 65 -77.47 61.76 -48.64
CA LEU A 65 -76.51 60.81 -49.20
C LEU A 65 -75.09 61.06 -48.70
N LYS A 66 -74.61 62.30 -48.67
CA LYS A 66 -73.28 62.65 -48.12
C LYS A 66 -73.17 62.36 -46.61
N PHE A 67 -74.26 62.55 -45.86
CA PHE A 67 -74.32 62.19 -44.44
C PHE A 67 -74.26 60.68 -44.22
N TYR A 68 -75.06 59.90 -44.96
CA TYR A 68 -75.04 58.43 -44.89
C TYR A 68 -73.70 57.85 -45.36
N GLN A 69 -73.12 58.39 -46.44
CA GLN A 69 -71.81 57.98 -46.94
C GLN A 69 -70.72 58.20 -45.88
N GLY A 70 -70.64 59.41 -45.30
CA GLY A 70 -69.73 59.68 -44.18
C GLY A 70 -70.02 58.88 -42.91
N SER A 71 -71.24 58.35 -42.74
CA SER A 71 -71.56 57.42 -41.64
C SER A 71 -71.12 55.99 -41.91
N MET A 72 -71.25 55.52 -43.15
CA MET A 72 -70.73 54.23 -43.61
C MET A 72 -69.20 54.21 -43.54
N GLU A 73 -68.54 55.31 -43.89
CA GLU A 73 -67.08 55.48 -43.75
C GLU A 73 -66.64 55.37 -42.28
N ARG A 74 -67.35 56.02 -41.34
CA ARG A 74 -67.09 55.88 -39.90
C ARG A 74 -67.33 54.46 -39.40
N GLU A 75 -68.39 53.79 -39.85
CA GLU A 75 -68.71 52.44 -39.40
C GLU A 75 -67.72 51.40 -39.96
N ASN A 76 -67.27 51.56 -41.21
CA ASN A 76 -66.18 50.77 -41.79
C ASN A 76 -64.87 50.96 -40.98
N GLN A 77 -64.49 52.19 -40.65
CA GLN A 77 -63.31 52.46 -39.81
C GLN A 77 -63.45 51.78 -38.43
N LEU A 78 -64.61 51.90 -37.78
CA LEU A 78 -64.86 51.23 -36.50
C LEU A 78 -64.83 49.69 -36.61
N GLN A 79 -65.25 49.11 -37.74
CA GLN A 79 -65.09 47.68 -38.00
C GLN A 79 -63.62 47.28 -38.21
N ASP A 80 -62.80 48.12 -38.84
CA ASP A 80 -61.36 47.90 -39.00
C ASP A 80 -60.61 48.01 -37.68
N ASP A 81 -60.90 49.04 -36.88
CA ASP A 81 -60.38 49.22 -35.52
C ASP A 81 -60.76 48.03 -34.62
N LEU A 82 -62.01 47.55 -34.71
CA LEU A 82 -62.47 46.34 -33.99
C LEU A 82 -61.80 45.05 -34.50
N ARG A 83 -61.41 44.96 -35.78
CA ARG A 83 -60.64 43.83 -36.29
C ARG A 83 -59.20 43.86 -35.77
N HIS A 84 -58.56 45.03 -35.76
CA HIS A 84 -57.22 45.23 -35.20
C HIS A 84 -57.18 44.86 -33.71
N LEU A 85 -58.08 45.44 -32.90
CA LEU A 85 -58.15 45.18 -31.46
C LEU A 85 -58.42 43.71 -31.13
N ARG A 86 -59.20 42.98 -31.94
CA ARG A 86 -59.39 41.53 -31.78
C ARG A 86 -58.10 40.77 -32.07
N GLN A 87 -57.37 41.13 -33.13
CA GLN A 87 -56.11 40.48 -33.49
C GLN A 87 -55.03 40.73 -32.42
N GLU A 88 -54.93 41.95 -31.89
CA GLU A 88 -54.07 42.28 -30.74
C GLU A 88 -54.46 41.49 -29.49
N LEU A 89 -55.76 41.30 -29.22
CA LEU A 89 -56.24 40.57 -28.05
C LEU A 89 -55.92 39.07 -28.14
N GLU A 90 -56.09 38.43 -29.31
CA GLU A 90 -55.67 37.04 -29.50
C GLU A 90 -54.13 36.90 -29.48
N GLN A 91 -53.38 37.84 -30.06
CA GLN A 91 -51.93 37.86 -29.95
C GLN A 91 -51.49 37.92 -28.49
N ASN A 92 -52.05 38.84 -27.70
CA ASN A 92 -51.76 38.98 -26.27
C ASN A 92 -52.14 37.72 -25.45
N LYS A 93 -53.25 37.04 -25.77
CA LYS A 93 -53.59 35.73 -25.15
C LYS A 93 -52.48 34.69 -25.37
N THR A 94 -52.09 34.46 -26.62
CA THR A 94 -51.05 33.46 -26.93
C THR A 94 -49.71 33.80 -26.28
N ASP A 95 -49.39 35.09 -26.17
CA ASP A 95 -48.18 35.58 -25.53
C ASP A 95 -48.22 35.42 -23.99
N ILE A 96 -49.41 35.53 -23.38
CA ILE A 96 -49.65 35.21 -21.95
C ILE A 96 -49.59 33.70 -21.71
N GLU A 97 -50.20 32.87 -22.56
CA GLU A 97 -50.17 31.41 -22.47
C GLU A 97 -48.72 30.89 -22.57
N PHE A 98 -47.95 31.39 -23.54
CA PHE A 98 -46.53 31.05 -23.70
C PHE A 98 -45.68 31.47 -22.48
N LYS A 99 -45.90 32.67 -21.93
CA LYS A 99 -45.23 33.11 -20.69
C LYS A 99 -45.64 32.23 -19.50
N THR A 100 -46.89 31.81 -19.43
CA THR A 100 -47.44 30.96 -18.36
C THR A 100 -46.83 29.56 -18.39
N GLU A 101 -46.72 28.92 -19.55
CA GLU A 101 -46.08 27.60 -19.64
C GLU A 101 -44.57 27.68 -19.40
N ARG A 102 -43.89 28.75 -19.84
CA ARG A 102 -42.49 29.01 -19.48
C ARG A 102 -42.30 29.16 -17.97
N LEU A 103 -43.21 29.87 -17.29
CA LEU A 103 -43.24 29.96 -15.83
C LEU A 103 -43.47 28.58 -15.19
N ARG A 104 -44.42 27.79 -15.70
CA ARG A 104 -44.70 26.43 -15.20
C ARG A 104 -43.48 25.52 -15.29
N ILE A 105 -42.75 25.55 -16.42
CA ILE A 105 -41.50 24.81 -16.61
C ILE A 105 -40.43 25.31 -15.64
N ALA A 106 -40.28 26.61 -15.44
CA ALA A 106 -39.32 27.19 -14.49
C ALA A 106 -39.62 26.79 -13.03
N CYS A 107 -40.90 26.78 -12.62
CA CYS A 107 -41.32 26.31 -11.30
C CYS A 107 -40.96 24.83 -11.06
N VAL A 108 -41.18 23.95 -12.04
CA VAL A 108 -40.78 22.52 -11.93
C VAL A 108 -39.26 22.36 -11.84
N GLN A 109 -38.48 23.20 -12.54
CA GLN A 109 -37.02 23.21 -12.43
C GLN A 109 -36.53 23.74 -11.08
N LEU A 110 -37.19 24.75 -10.51
CA LEU A 110 -36.93 25.25 -9.16
C LEU A 110 -37.23 24.19 -8.10
N GLN A 111 -38.42 23.58 -8.15
CA GLN A 111 -38.83 22.55 -7.19
C GLN A 111 -37.86 21.36 -7.20
N LYS A 112 -37.42 20.90 -8.38
CA LYS A 112 -36.38 19.86 -8.49
C LYS A 112 -35.04 20.29 -7.89
N ARG A 113 -34.69 21.58 -7.97
CA ARG A 113 -33.47 22.13 -7.35
C ARG A 113 -33.58 22.22 -5.83
N GLU A 114 -34.76 22.53 -5.32
CA GLU A 114 -35.07 22.49 -3.87
C GLU A 114 -34.97 21.06 -3.34
N GLU A 115 -35.50 20.06 -4.05
CA GLU A 115 -35.34 18.64 -3.75
C GLU A 115 -33.87 18.19 -3.78
N GLU A 116 -33.12 18.55 -4.83
CA GLU A 116 -31.67 18.28 -4.94
C GLU A 116 -30.89 18.91 -3.76
N LEU A 117 -31.23 20.14 -3.34
CA LEU A 117 -30.62 20.81 -2.18
C LEU A 117 -31.01 20.18 -0.84
N GLU A 118 -32.25 19.72 -0.68
CA GLU A 118 -32.69 19.07 0.56
C GLU A 118 -32.00 17.72 0.76
N ILE A 119 -31.77 16.96 -0.32
CA ILE A 119 -30.97 15.72 -0.32
C ILE A 119 -29.53 16.02 0.09
N LEU A 120 -28.86 16.96 -0.58
CA LEU A 120 -27.48 17.35 -0.24
C LEU A 120 -27.35 17.88 1.21
N THR A 121 -28.38 18.56 1.72
CA THR A 121 -28.44 19.03 3.12
C THR A 121 -28.58 17.88 4.12
N LYS A 122 -29.26 16.78 3.74
CA LYS A 122 -29.33 15.54 4.54
C LYS A 122 -28.00 14.80 4.50
N GLU A 123 -27.36 14.66 3.34
CA GLU A 123 -26.04 14.03 3.20
C GLU A 123 -24.96 14.77 4.00
N LEU A 124 -24.88 16.10 3.89
CA LEU A 124 -23.92 16.92 4.63
C LEU A 124 -24.10 16.80 6.15
N ARG A 125 -25.34 16.60 6.62
CA ARG A 125 -25.64 16.31 8.03
C ARG A 125 -25.08 14.94 8.44
N ASN A 126 -25.32 13.90 7.64
CA ASN A 126 -24.83 12.55 7.90
C ASN A 126 -23.29 12.52 7.97
N TYR A 127 -22.59 13.09 6.99
CA TYR A 127 -21.13 13.20 7.01
C TYR A 127 -20.61 13.97 8.24
N LYS A 128 -21.33 15.02 8.68
CA LYS A 128 -20.99 15.77 9.91
C LYS A 128 -21.20 14.97 11.19
N GLU A 129 -22.03 13.93 11.17
CA GLU A 129 -22.22 12.99 12.28
C GLU A 129 -21.18 11.84 12.24
N GLU A 130 -20.86 11.32 11.06
CA GLU A 130 -19.77 10.37 10.84
C GLU A 130 -18.40 10.93 11.28
N VAL A 131 -18.09 12.17 10.91
CA VAL A 131 -16.84 12.84 11.32
C VAL A 131 -16.78 13.04 12.84
N LYS A 132 -17.90 13.32 13.51
CA LYS A 132 -17.95 13.34 14.99
C LYS A 132 -17.72 11.95 15.59
N ALA A 133 -18.35 10.92 15.04
CA ALA A 133 -18.14 9.54 15.49
C ALA A 133 -16.67 9.11 15.35
N ALA A 134 -16.04 9.39 14.20
CA ALA A 134 -14.61 9.13 13.97
C ALA A 134 -13.71 9.93 14.94
N HIS A 135 -14.01 11.21 15.18
CA HIS A 135 -13.27 12.02 16.15
C HIS A 135 -13.38 11.45 17.58
N ASN A 136 -14.56 11.02 18.00
CA ASN A 136 -14.79 10.41 19.31
C ASN A 136 -14.02 9.08 19.44
N GLN A 137 -14.01 8.24 18.40
CA GLN A 137 -13.21 7.02 18.37
C GLN A 137 -11.70 7.31 18.47
N LEU A 138 -11.19 8.30 17.74
CA LEU A 138 -9.80 8.75 17.85
C LEU A 138 -9.46 9.28 19.26
N GLN A 139 -10.39 9.97 19.93
CA GLN A 139 -10.19 10.42 21.30
C GLN A 139 -10.12 9.25 22.30
N ILE A 140 -10.95 8.20 22.12
CA ILE A 140 -10.91 6.98 22.93
C ILE A 140 -9.59 6.22 22.70
N LEU A 141 -9.19 6.02 21.45
CA LEU A 141 -7.91 5.39 21.10
C LEU A 141 -6.70 6.17 21.62
N GLY A 142 -6.78 7.52 21.61
CA GLY A 142 -5.76 8.39 22.21
C GLY A 142 -5.64 8.18 23.73
N LYS A 143 -6.77 8.15 24.45
CA LYS A 143 -6.81 7.87 25.90
C LYS A 143 -6.20 6.51 26.24
N GLU A 144 -6.61 5.45 25.53
CA GLU A 144 -6.05 4.10 25.74
C GLU A 144 -4.56 4.03 25.36
N THR A 145 -4.12 4.71 24.30
CA THR A 145 -2.68 4.83 23.95
C THR A 145 -1.88 5.54 25.06
N THR A 146 -2.41 6.59 25.70
CA THR A 146 -1.72 7.25 26.82
C THR A 146 -1.59 6.35 28.05
N LYS A 147 -2.61 5.53 28.34
CA LYS A 147 -2.63 4.56 29.43
C LYS A 147 -1.68 3.38 29.18
N GLN A 148 -1.57 2.89 27.94
CA GLN A 148 -0.58 1.89 27.57
C GLN A 148 0.86 2.44 27.68
N ARG A 149 1.08 3.74 27.38
CA ARG A 149 2.37 4.40 27.60
C ARG A 149 2.72 4.54 29.10
N SER A 150 1.76 4.82 29.99
CA SER A 150 2.05 4.87 31.43
C SER A 150 2.39 3.49 31.99
N TYR A 151 1.62 2.45 31.65
CA TYR A 151 1.94 1.07 32.05
C TYR A 151 3.32 0.61 31.53
N LEU A 152 3.69 0.98 30.30
CA LEU A 152 5.01 0.68 29.76
C LEU A 152 6.12 1.44 30.53
N ALA A 153 5.89 2.70 30.89
CA ALA A 153 6.85 3.48 31.68
C ALA A 153 7.04 2.91 33.10
N GLU A 154 5.95 2.51 33.76
CA GLU A 154 5.97 1.82 35.06
C GLU A 154 6.72 0.48 34.96
N THR A 155 6.41 -0.34 33.95
CA THR A 155 7.06 -1.63 33.70
C THR A 155 8.56 -1.45 33.43
N MET A 156 8.95 -0.43 32.67
CA MET A 156 10.36 -0.10 32.42
C MET A 156 11.07 0.47 33.65
N SER A 157 10.35 1.10 34.59
CA SER A 157 10.89 1.51 35.89
C SER A 157 11.17 0.29 36.78
N LEU A 158 10.20 -0.62 36.90
CA LEU A 158 10.33 -1.88 37.64
C LEU A 158 11.44 -2.78 37.07
N LEU A 159 11.56 -2.87 35.74
CA LEU A 159 12.65 -3.61 35.11
C LEU A 159 14.03 -3.04 35.46
N ARG A 160 14.15 -1.71 35.57
CA ARG A 160 15.40 -1.05 36.01
C ARG A 160 15.71 -1.30 37.48
N SER A 161 14.71 -1.27 38.38
CA SER A 161 14.96 -1.60 39.80
C SER A 161 15.37 -3.06 39.98
N LEU A 162 14.72 -3.99 39.28
CA LEU A 162 15.10 -5.40 39.28
C LEU A 162 16.50 -5.64 38.69
N GLN A 163 16.91 -4.89 37.67
CA GLN A 163 18.28 -4.91 37.15
C GLN A 163 19.29 -4.40 38.18
N LEU A 164 18.98 -3.32 38.90
CA LEU A 164 19.84 -2.81 39.98
C LEU A 164 19.97 -3.82 41.12
N GLU A 165 18.86 -4.41 41.59
CA GLU A 165 18.88 -5.49 42.59
C GLU A 165 19.68 -6.72 42.11
N GLN A 166 19.52 -7.14 40.85
CA GLN A 166 20.31 -8.22 40.27
C GLN A 166 21.81 -7.91 40.29
N THR A 167 22.22 -6.67 39.98
CA THR A 167 23.64 -6.26 40.09
C THR A 167 24.12 -6.20 41.53
N ALA A 168 23.30 -5.76 42.48
CA ALA A 168 23.63 -5.77 43.91
C ALA A 168 23.83 -7.19 44.44
N ILE A 169 22.90 -8.12 44.13
CA ILE A 169 23.01 -9.54 44.49
C ILE A 169 24.25 -10.18 43.85
N LYS A 170 24.56 -9.86 42.59
CA LYS A 170 25.77 -10.33 41.89
C LYS A 170 27.05 -9.83 42.57
N ASN A 171 27.08 -8.57 43.00
CA ASN A 171 28.22 -8.02 43.72
C ASN A 171 28.40 -8.68 45.09
N VAL A 172 27.32 -8.83 45.87
CA VAL A 172 27.35 -9.53 47.17
C VAL A 172 27.78 -10.99 47.03
N THR A 173 27.35 -11.71 45.99
CA THR A 173 27.77 -13.10 45.74
C THR A 173 29.23 -13.22 45.26
N ASN A 174 29.74 -12.23 44.51
CA ASN A 174 31.17 -12.15 44.22
C ASN A 174 31.99 -11.88 45.51
N ASP A 175 31.55 -10.95 46.36
CA ASP A 175 32.22 -10.61 47.61
C ASP A 175 32.25 -11.79 48.61
N THR A 176 31.14 -12.54 48.73
CA THR A 176 31.10 -13.75 49.58
C THR A 176 31.94 -14.87 48.98
N LEU A 177 31.99 -15.03 47.65
CA LEU A 177 32.89 -15.99 47.00
C LEU A 177 34.37 -15.64 47.24
N VAL A 178 34.76 -14.37 47.15
CA VAL A 178 36.13 -13.91 47.45
C VAL A 178 36.48 -14.17 48.92
N LYS A 179 35.57 -13.84 49.86
CA LYS A 179 35.73 -14.14 51.29
C LYS A 179 35.87 -15.64 51.55
N TRP A 180 35.04 -16.47 50.92
CA TRP A 180 35.10 -17.93 51.02
C TRP A 180 36.40 -18.52 50.47
N ILE A 181 36.90 -17.98 49.34
CA ILE A 181 38.21 -18.35 48.79
C ILE A 181 39.34 -18.00 49.77
N SER A 182 39.24 -16.88 50.49
CA SER A 182 40.20 -16.51 51.53
C SER A 182 40.15 -17.46 52.74
N VAL A 183 38.96 -17.70 53.31
CA VAL A 183 38.77 -18.62 54.45
C VAL A 183 39.22 -20.04 54.10
N ARG A 184 38.96 -20.52 52.87
CA ARG A 184 39.44 -21.83 52.41
C ARG A 184 40.97 -21.90 52.30
N LYS A 185 41.65 -20.83 51.87
CA LYS A 185 43.12 -20.77 51.86
C LYS A 185 43.69 -20.83 53.28
N GLU A 186 43.10 -20.08 54.20
CA GLU A 186 43.51 -20.05 55.60
C GLU A 186 43.28 -21.40 56.30
N LEU A 187 42.11 -22.03 56.11
CA LEU A 187 41.82 -23.37 56.62
C LEU A 187 42.78 -24.43 56.07
N ASN A 188 43.10 -24.39 54.77
CA ASN A 188 44.09 -25.30 54.19
C ASN A 188 45.47 -25.12 54.85
N ALA A 189 45.93 -23.88 55.05
CA ALA A 189 47.20 -23.60 55.72
C ALA A 189 47.21 -24.08 57.18
N GLN A 190 46.09 -23.94 57.91
CA GLN A 190 45.94 -24.49 59.26
C GLN A 190 45.96 -26.03 59.27
N VAL A 191 45.30 -26.69 58.30
CA VAL A 191 45.34 -28.15 58.16
C VAL A 191 46.74 -28.66 57.81
N GLU A 192 47.48 -27.94 56.96
CA GLU A 192 48.89 -28.24 56.65
C GLU A 192 49.80 -28.05 57.87
N GLU A 193 49.58 -27.04 58.70
CA GLU A 193 50.30 -26.82 59.96
C GLU A 193 50.01 -27.92 60.99
N ILE A 194 48.73 -28.23 61.21
CA ILE A 194 48.31 -29.34 62.10
C ILE A 194 48.90 -30.67 61.61
N SER A 195 48.90 -30.93 60.30
CA SER A 195 49.50 -32.15 59.74
C SER A 195 51.02 -32.21 59.95
N ARG A 196 51.73 -31.08 59.85
CA ARG A 196 53.17 -30.97 60.16
C ARG A 196 53.44 -31.15 61.66
N SER A 197 52.59 -30.61 62.54
CA SER A 197 52.68 -30.83 63.99
C SER A 197 52.44 -32.29 64.37
N HIS A 198 51.38 -32.92 63.84
CA HIS A 198 51.04 -34.32 64.12
C HIS A 198 52.12 -35.29 63.62
N THR A 199 52.74 -35.02 62.47
CA THR A 199 53.85 -35.87 61.97
C THR A 199 55.11 -35.74 62.83
N ALA A 200 55.45 -34.52 63.27
CA ALA A 200 56.56 -34.30 64.21
C ALA A 200 56.30 -34.96 65.59
N GLU A 201 55.09 -34.86 66.11
CA GLU A 201 54.68 -35.54 67.36
C GLU A 201 54.72 -37.07 67.20
N THR A 202 54.24 -37.60 66.08
CA THR A 202 54.28 -39.04 65.78
C THR A 202 55.73 -39.56 65.72
N MET A 203 56.67 -38.79 65.14
CA MET A 203 58.09 -39.14 65.14
C MET A 203 58.66 -39.17 66.57
N SER A 204 58.40 -38.13 67.37
CA SER A 204 58.86 -38.05 68.78
C SER A 204 58.29 -39.19 69.64
N LEU A 205 57.01 -39.53 69.46
CA LEU A 205 56.38 -40.67 70.14
C LEU A 205 56.98 -42.01 69.70
N ASN A 206 57.39 -42.16 68.44
CA ASN A 206 58.05 -43.36 67.95
C ASN A 206 59.49 -43.50 68.50
N GLU A 207 60.23 -42.40 68.62
CA GLU A 207 61.53 -42.36 69.32
C GLU A 207 61.39 -42.75 70.81
N CYS A 208 60.35 -42.24 71.49
CA CYS A 208 60.02 -42.61 72.86
C CYS A 208 59.60 -44.09 72.99
N LEU A 209 58.85 -44.62 72.03
CA LEU A 209 58.46 -46.03 71.97
C LEU A 209 59.70 -46.92 71.85
N GLU A 210 60.60 -46.61 70.92
CA GLU A 210 61.88 -47.32 70.76
C GLU A 210 62.72 -47.31 72.04
N ALA A 211 62.75 -46.19 72.78
CA ALA A 211 63.44 -46.11 74.06
C ALA A 211 62.79 -47.01 75.12
N SER A 212 61.46 -47.03 75.19
CA SER A 212 60.71 -47.86 76.14
C SER A 212 60.79 -49.36 75.81
N GLU A 213 60.84 -49.75 74.53
CA GLU A 213 61.06 -51.15 74.14
C GLU A 213 62.48 -51.63 74.49
N LYS A 214 63.49 -50.77 74.34
CA LYS A 214 64.86 -51.03 74.81
C LYS A 214 64.86 -51.24 76.34
N GLU A 215 64.20 -50.38 77.11
CA GLU A 215 64.08 -50.53 78.58
C GLU A 215 63.34 -51.82 78.98
N LYS A 216 62.19 -52.11 78.36
CA LYS A 216 61.41 -53.35 78.55
C LYS A 216 62.27 -54.60 78.35
N SER A 217 63.16 -54.61 77.36
CA SER A 217 64.08 -55.74 77.12
C SER A 217 65.06 -55.96 78.29
N THR A 218 65.50 -54.90 78.97
CA THR A 218 66.37 -55.02 80.16
C THR A 218 65.61 -55.54 81.38
N LEU A 219 64.37 -55.07 81.60
CA LEU A 219 63.51 -55.54 82.69
C LEU A 219 63.12 -57.01 82.52
N GLN A 220 62.89 -57.48 81.29
CA GLN A 220 62.56 -58.87 81.01
C GLN A 220 63.72 -59.84 81.32
N ASN A 221 64.98 -59.39 81.15
CA ASN A 221 66.16 -60.10 81.63
C ASN A 221 66.27 -60.13 83.17
N LEU A 222 65.79 -59.09 83.86
CA LEU A 222 65.80 -59.04 85.33
C LEU A 222 64.80 -60.04 85.95
N VAL A 223 63.59 -60.15 85.39
CA VAL A 223 62.55 -61.08 85.88
C VAL A 223 63.02 -62.54 85.83
N SER A 224 63.71 -62.94 84.77
CA SER A 224 64.26 -64.30 84.63
C SER A 224 65.26 -64.65 85.74
N ASN A 225 66.00 -63.67 86.27
CA ASN A 225 66.95 -63.87 87.37
C ASN A 225 66.27 -63.96 88.75
N LEU A 226 65.04 -63.45 88.90
CA LEU A 226 64.28 -63.55 90.16
C LEU A 226 63.50 -64.86 90.26
N GLN A 227 62.98 -65.38 89.14
CA GLN A 227 62.27 -66.67 89.10
C GLN A 227 63.13 -67.81 89.69
N ALA A 228 64.41 -67.88 89.31
CA ALA A 228 65.35 -68.89 89.78
C ALA A 228 65.67 -68.86 91.29
N LYS A 229 65.29 -67.80 92.02
CA LYS A 229 65.40 -67.74 93.49
C LYS A 229 64.17 -68.24 94.23
N SER A 230 63.00 -68.27 93.58
CA SER A 230 61.74 -68.67 94.22
C SER A 230 61.75 -70.16 94.59
N ASP A 231 62.19 -71.00 93.67
CA ASP A 231 62.16 -72.46 93.80
C ASP A 231 63.10 -72.99 94.92
N SER A 232 64.05 -72.16 95.39
CA SER A 232 65.00 -72.50 96.45
C SER A 232 64.43 -72.46 97.87
N LEU A 233 63.24 -71.87 98.09
CA LEU A 233 62.70 -71.62 99.43
C LEU A 233 61.53 -72.51 99.83
N GLN A 234 61.08 -73.41 98.95
CA GLN A 234 59.90 -74.24 99.17
C GLN A 234 60.17 -75.56 99.94
N SER A 235 61.44 -75.86 100.29
CA SER A 235 61.86 -77.12 100.91
C SER A 235 62.05 -77.08 102.44
N THR A 236 61.99 -75.90 103.08
CA THR A 236 62.43 -75.69 104.48
C THR A 236 61.29 -75.47 105.50
N SER A 237 60.08 -75.99 105.23
CA SER A 237 58.88 -75.69 106.05
C SER A 237 58.14 -76.90 106.64
N GLN A 238 58.72 -78.10 106.65
CA GLN A 238 58.07 -79.31 107.20
C GLN A 238 59.00 -80.19 108.07
N GLN A 239 59.59 -79.63 109.14
CA GLN A 239 60.10 -80.46 110.24
C GLN A 239 60.30 -79.67 111.55
N LEU A 240 59.28 -79.67 112.43
CA LEU A 240 59.39 -80.08 113.84
C LEU A 240 58.05 -79.98 114.59
N LEU A 241 57.53 -81.13 115.05
CA LEU A 241 56.47 -81.23 116.06
C LEU A 241 56.77 -82.41 117.01
N ALA A 242 57.09 -82.08 118.26
CA ALA A 242 57.07 -82.93 119.46
C ALA A 242 57.35 -81.99 120.66
N SER A 243 56.75 -82.08 121.85
CA SER A 243 55.85 -83.07 122.50
C SER A 243 54.41 -82.51 122.55
N ARG A 244 53.30 -83.23 122.34
CA ARG A 244 52.82 -84.50 122.94
C ARG A 244 52.46 -84.35 124.43
N GLU A 245 51.20 -84.03 124.76
CA GLU A 245 50.05 -84.93 125.15
C GLU A 245 50.25 -85.59 126.54
N SER A 246 49.26 -85.77 127.43
CA SER A 246 47.77 -85.84 127.37
C SER A 246 47.10 -85.07 128.54
N GLU A 247 45.79 -84.84 128.71
CA GLU A 247 44.51 -85.11 127.98
C GLU A 247 43.48 -84.01 128.42
N LYS A 248 42.70 -83.38 127.52
CA LYS A 248 41.27 -83.65 127.16
C LYS A 248 40.23 -83.59 128.31
N GLU A 249 39.02 -83.02 128.16
CA GLU A 249 38.44 -82.16 127.09
C GLU A 249 37.17 -81.43 127.60
N LEU A 250 36.66 -80.47 126.81
CA LEU A 250 35.25 -79.99 126.78
C LEU A 250 34.49 -79.78 128.11
N LYS A 251 34.47 -78.52 128.60
CA LYS A 251 33.22 -77.97 129.19
C LYS A 251 33.03 -76.46 129.18
N ASN A 252 33.98 -75.66 129.66
CA ASN A 252 33.72 -74.24 129.98
C ASN A 252 33.91 -73.25 128.80
N ARG A 253 33.36 -73.60 127.62
CA ARG A 253 33.36 -72.77 126.40
C ARG A 253 32.34 -71.60 126.44
N CYS A 254 31.66 -71.40 127.57
CA CYS A 254 30.39 -70.66 127.66
C CYS A 254 30.45 -69.26 128.30
N HIS A 255 31.62 -68.61 128.42
CA HIS A 255 31.72 -67.30 129.08
C HIS A 255 32.38 -66.18 128.25
N GLU A 256 33.34 -66.48 127.37
CA GLU A 256 34.11 -65.43 126.66
C GLU A 256 33.40 -64.85 125.42
N LEU A 257 32.47 -65.58 124.81
CA LEU A 257 31.74 -65.13 123.62
C LEU A 257 30.86 -63.89 123.84
N GLN A 258 30.63 -63.50 125.10
CA GLN A 258 29.77 -62.38 125.46
C GLN A 258 30.42 -60.99 125.27
N MET A 259 31.76 -60.92 125.23
CA MET A 259 32.48 -59.62 125.16
C MET A 259 32.71 -59.11 123.73
N GLN A 260 32.70 -59.98 122.71
CA GLN A 260 32.99 -59.58 121.32
C GLN A 260 31.85 -58.83 120.62
N VAL A 261 30.65 -58.80 121.20
CA VAL A 261 29.46 -58.17 120.61
C VAL A 261 29.52 -56.63 120.69
N LEU A 262 30.27 -56.07 121.64
CA LEU A 262 30.34 -54.61 121.85
C LEU A 262 31.15 -53.87 120.78
N ASP A 263 32.18 -54.50 120.21
CA ASP A 263 33.10 -53.88 119.25
C ASP A 263 32.41 -53.57 117.90
N LEU A 264 31.55 -54.49 117.45
CA LEU A 264 30.74 -54.35 116.23
C LEU A 264 29.73 -53.20 116.30
N GLN A 265 29.36 -52.75 117.51
CA GLN A 265 28.41 -51.64 117.70
C GLN A 265 28.97 -50.31 117.19
N GLN A 266 30.29 -50.08 117.31
CA GLN A 266 30.94 -48.82 116.96
C GLN A 266 31.05 -48.61 115.43
N GLN A 267 31.18 -49.68 114.66
CA GLN A 267 31.27 -49.63 113.19
C GLN A 267 29.98 -49.10 112.54
N LYS A 268 28.83 -49.30 113.20
CA LYS A 268 27.50 -48.82 112.78
C LYS A 268 27.42 -47.29 112.70
N GLU A 269 28.06 -46.58 113.62
CA GLU A 269 28.02 -45.12 113.71
C GLU A 269 28.76 -44.46 112.53
N THR A 270 29.87 -45.08 112.10
CA THR A 270 30.64 -44.65 110.91
C THR A 270 29.77 -44.65 109.65
N ALA A 271 28.87 -45.62 109.49
CA ALA A 271 27.96 -45.69 108.35
C ALA A 271 26.90 -44.58 108.35
N GLN A 272 26.50 -44.06 109.51
CA GLN A 272 25.52 -42.98 109.63
C GLN A 272 26.08 -41.64 109.12
N LEU A 273 27.39 -41.40 109.27
CA LEU A 273 28.05 -40.20 108.75
C LEU A 273 28.02 -40.13 107.21
N ASN A 274 28.08 -41.26 106.52
CA ASN A 274 28.02 -41.30 105.05
C ASN A 274 26.63 -40.94 104.50
N LEU A 275 25.55 -41.24 105.23
CA LEU A 275 24.19 -40.80 104.90
C LEU A 275 24.04 -39.26 104.94
N LEU A 276 24.78 -38.59 105.82
CA LEU A 276 24.80 -37.13 105.89
C LEU A 276 25.44 -36.50 104.64
N ASN A 277 26.49 -37.12 104.10
CA ASN A 277 27.16 -36.66 102.88
C ASN A 277 26.24 -36.76 101.65
N LEU A 278 25.57 -37.90 101.45
CA LEU A 278 24.58 -38.06 100.36
C LEU A 278 23.42 -37.04 100.46
N THR A 279 23.03 -36.68 101.69
CA THR A 279 22.02 -35.64 101.94
C THR A 279 22.49 -34.25 101.49
N LYS A 280 23.79 -33.95 101.59
CA LYS A 280 24.40 -32.70 101.11
C LYS A 280 24.40 -32.63 99.58
N GLU A 281 24.76 -33.71 98.90
CA GLU A 281 24.73 -33.81 97.43
C GLU A 281 23.31 -33.63 96.88
N SER A 282 22.30 -34.24 97.53
CA SER A 282 20.88 -34.05 97.20
C SER A 282 20.45 -32.57 97.27
N ASN A 283 21.03 -31.77 98.17
CA ASN A 283 20.71 -30.36 98.28
C ASN A 283 21.38 -29.52 97.17
N GLN A 284 22.60 -29.84 96.73
CA GLN A 284 23.24 -29.18 95.58
C GLN A 284 22.45 -29.40 94.27
N GLN A 285 21.84 -30.58 94.10
CA GLN A 285 20.96 -30.84 92.97
C GLN A 285 19.69 -29.96 93.01
N LYS A 286 19.14 -29.67 94.20
CA LYS A 286 17.99 -28.75 94.35
C LYS A 286 18.35 -27.31 94.00
N GLU A 287 19.52 -26.82 94.42
CA GLU A 287 20.01 -25.49 94.02
C GLU A 287 20.17 -25.39 92.49
N THR A 288 20.72 -26.45 91.87
CA THR A 288 20.86 -26.53 90.41
C THR A 288 19.50 -26.50 89.69
N ALA A 289 18.48 -27.19 90.20
CA ALA A 289 17.12 -27.09 89.66
C ALA A 289 16.52 -25.67 89.84
N LEU A 290 16.82 -25.01 90.95
CA LEU A 290 16.32 -23.67 91.28
C LEU A 290 16.97 -22.58 90.39
N THR A 291 18.24 -22.72 90.00
CA THR A 291 18.86 -21.84 89.00
C THR A 291 18.20 -21.97 87.62
N LYS A 292 17.99 -23.18 87.11
CA LYS A 292 17.29 -23.40 85.83
C LYS A 292 15.83 -22.93 85.85
N SER A 293 15.17 -22.96 87.01
CA SER A 293 13.85 -22.36 87.20
C SER A 293 13.88 -20.83 87.01
N LYS A 294 14.94 -20.14 87.43
CA LYS A 294 15.12 -18.70 87.17
C LYS A 294 15.35 -18.42 85.68
N GLU A 295 16.25 -19.17 85.04
CA GLU A 295 16.52 -19.06 83.60
C GLU A 295 15.24 -19.21 82.75
N MET A 296 14.38 -20.17 83.10
CA MET A 296 13.08 -20.37 82.45
C MET A 296 12.13 -19.17 82.64
N ASN A 297 12.10 -18.57 83.83
CA ASN A 297 11.31 -17.37 84.09
C ASN A 297 11.84 -16.13 83.36
N ASP A 298 13.17 -16.00 83.20
CA ASP A 298 13.77 -14.93 82.39
C ASP A 298 13.44 -15.09 80.90
N LEU A 299 13.44 -16.32 80.37
CA LEU A 299 13.01 -16.61 79.00
C LEU A 299 11.52 -16.29 78.79
N LEU A 300 10.64 -16.70 79.70
CA LEU A 300 9.22 -16.32 79.68
C LEU A 300 9.02 -14.80 79.75
N THR A 301 9.84 -14.11 80.54
CA THR A 301 9.79 -12.63 80.67
C THR A 301 10.28 -11.91 79.42
N ARG A 302 11.26 -12.48 78.69
CA ARG A 302 11.69 -11.98 77.37
C ARG A 302 10.61 -12.23 76.30
N LEU A 303 9.99 -13.41 76.30
CA LEU A 303 8.95 -13.78 75.34
C LEU A 303 7.75 -12.83 75.43
N ARG A 304 7.22 -12.58 76.64
CA ARG A 304 6.15 -11.57 76.87
C ARG A 304 6.53 -10.15 76.42
N ARG A 305 7.82 -9.81 76.48
CA ARG A 305 8.31 -8.51 76.04
C ARG A 305 8.28 -8.41 74.51
N MET A 306 8.70 -9.46 73.80
CA MET A 306 8.57 -9.52 72.34
C MET A 306 7.11 -9.59 71.87
N GLU A 307 6.21 -10.23 72.63
CA GLU A 307 4.76 -10.20 72.36
C GLU A 307 4.21 -8.77 72.45
N TYR A 308 4.58 -8.02 73.50
CA TYR A 308 4.23 -6.60 73.64
C TYR A 308 4.84 -5.71 72.55
N ASP A 309 6.11 -5.92 72.20
CA ASP A 309 6.79 -5.16 71.13
C ASP A 309 6.18 -5.46 69.74
N LYS A 310 5.69 -6.69 69.53
CA LYS A 310 4.89 -7.09 68.35
C LYS A 310 3.53 -6.40 68.34
N ASP A 311 2.75 -6.50 69.42
CA ASP A 311 1.41 -5.89 69.52
C ASP A 311 1.47 -4.35 69.33
N THR A 312 2.50 -3.70 69.87
CA THR A 312 2.72 -2.25 69.67
C THR A 312 3.29 -1.89 68.29
N ALA A 313 3.85 -2.84 67.53
CA ALA A 313 4.14 -2.65 66.11
C ALA A 313 2.88 -2.83 65.25
N GLU A 314 2.08 -3.86 65.51
CA GLU A 314 0.78 -4.08 64.85
C GLU A 314 -0.19 -2.90 65.06
N LEU A 315 -0.24 -2.33 66.27
CA LEU A 315 -1.05 -1.14 66.58
C LEU A 315 -0.55 0.14 65.89
N ARG A 316 0.72 0.20 65.46
CA ARG A 316 1.24 1.30 64.63
C ARG A 316 0.91 1.08 63.16
N LEU A 317 1.21 -0.10 62.63
CA LEU A 317 0.95 -0.45 61.23
C LEU A 317 -0.55 -0.37 60.89
N THR A 318 -1.45 -0.75 61.80
CA THR A 318 -2.90 -0.60 61.61
C THR A 318 -3.39 0.85 61.63
N LYS A 319 -2.72 1.75 62.37
CA LYS A 319 -2.99 3.20 62.30
C LYS A 319 -2.48 3.79 61.00
N GLU A 320 -1.25 3.47 60.62
CA GLU A 320 -0.65 3.92 59.35
C GLU A 320 -1.47 3.44 58.15
N LEU A 321 -1.94 2.19 58.15
CA LEU A 321 -2.86 1.66 57.15
C LEU A 321 -4.13 2.51 57.07
N LYS A 322 -4.80 2.74 58.20
CA LYS A 322 -6.02 3.56 58.24
C LYS A 322 -5.78 5.00 57.77
N GLU A 323 -4.67 5.62 58.15
CA GLU A 323 -4.30 6.95 57.66
C GLU A 323 -4.11 6.98 56.13
N LYS A 324 -3.64 5.87 55.51
CA LYS A 324 -3.61 5.74 54.04
C LYS A 324 -4.99 5.48 53.43
N GLU A 325 -5.85 4.71 54.10
CA GLU A 325 -7.24 4.49 53.68
C GLU A 325 -8.06 5.79 53.71
N ASP A 326 -7.99 6.54 54.82
CA ASP A 326 -8.63 7.85 55.00
C ASP A 326 -8.06 8.87 53.97
N SER A 327 -6.75 8.82 53.68
CA SER A 327 -6.14 9.64 52.62
C SER A 327 -6.65 9.25 51.23
N LEU A 328 -6.76 7.95 50.93
CA LEU A 328 -7.25 7.44 49.65
C LEU A 328 -8.72 7.81 49.42
N ALA A 329 -9.56 7.72 50.46
CA ALA A 329 -10.94 8.17 50.43
C ALA A 329 -11.03 9.67 50.08
N GLN A 330 -10.21 10.52 50.70
CA GLN A 330 -10.14 11.96 50.36
C GLN A 330 -9.68 12.21 48.91
N PHE A 331 -8.78 11.39 48.35
CA PHE A 331 -8.39 11.50 46.94
C PHE A 331 -9.50 11.04 45.99
N GLN A 332 -10.27 10.02 46.36
CA GLN A 332 -11.45 9.59 45.60
C GLN A 332 -12.56 10.63 45.63
N GLU A 333 -12.85 11.22 46.79
CA GLU A 333 -13.82 12.32 46.94
C GLU A 333 -13.44 13.54 46.08
N LYS A 334 -12.17 13.97 46.15
CA LYS A 334 -11.63 15.04 45.28
C LYS A 334 -11.72 14.68 43.80
N GLY A 335 -11.55 13.41 43.44
CA GLY A 335 -11.77 12.91 42.09
C GLY A 335 -13.21 13.10 41.60
N LEU A 336 -14.19 12.76 42.45
CA LEU A 336 -15.62 12.95 42.15
C LEU A 336 -15.99 14.44 42.05
N GLN A 337 -15.50 15.27 42.99
CA GLN A 337 -15.71 16.73 42.96
C GLN A 337 -15.13 17.36 41.67
N LEU A 338 -13.92 16.96 41.25
CA LEU A 338 -13.32 17.43 40.00
C LEU A 338 -14.10 16.93 38.76
N GLN A 339 -14.63 15.70 38.79
CA GLN A 339 -15.47 15.17 37.72
C GLN A 339 -16.81 15.90 37.60
N GLU A 340 -17.43 16.29 38.71
CA GLU A 340 -18.64 17.12 38.73
C GLU A 340 -18.38 18.52 38.19
N VAL A 341 -17.30 19.18 38.63
CA VAL A 341 -16.87 20.50 38.11
C VAL A 341 -16.58 20.45 36.61
N LEU A 342 -15.96 19.38 36.10
CA LEU A 342 -15.76 19.20 34.66
C LEU A 342 -17.10 19.09 33.91
N ALA A 343 -18.04 18.28 34.41
CA ALA A 343 -19.36 18.16 33.81
C ALA A 343 -20.17 19.48 33.86
N GLU A 344 -20.00 20.32 34.89
CA GLU A 344 -20.54 21.68 34.92
C GLU A 344 -19.92 22.59 33.85
N LYS A 345 -18.59 22.52 33.65
CA LYS A 345 -17.92 23.29 32.59
C LYS A 345 -18.38 22.85 31.20
N GLU A 346 -18.56 21.56 30.95
CA GLU A 346 -19.09 21.04 29.68
C GLU A 346 -20.53 21.54 29.42
N ARG A 347 -21.42 21.48 30.43
CA ARG A 347 -22.79 22.04 30.33
C ARG A 347 -22.77 23.56 30.07
N ALA A 348 -21.87 24.30 30.71
CA ALA A 348 -21.71 25.74 30.50
C ALA A 348 -21.18 26.06 29.09
N GLU A 349 -20.23 25.27 28.59
CA GLU A 349 -19.68 25.40 27.23
C GLU A 349 -20.74 25.10 26.16
N GLU A 350 -21.55 24.05 26.34
CA GLU A 350 -22.70 23.80 25.45
C GLU A 350 -23.73 24.93 25.49
N ASN A 351 -24.08 25.43 26.67
CA ASN A 351 -24.99 26.57 26.80
C ASN A 351 -24.42 27.83 26.11
N CYS A 352 -23.10 28.02 26.13
CA CYS A 352 -22.40 29.06 25.38
C CYS A 352 -22.48 28.84 23.87
N LYS A 353 -22.19 27.61 23.37
CA LYS A 353 -22.34 27.24 21.95
C LYS A 353 -23.78 27.46 21.46
N ARG A 354 -24.78 27.00 22.21
CA ARG A 354 -26.22 27.20 21.95
C ARG A 354 -26.68 28.66 22.09
N ARG A 355 -25.88 29.57 22.68
CA ARG A 355 -26.11 31.02 22.64
C ARG A 355 -25.45 31.65 21.42
N THR A 356 -24.21 31.27 21.12
CA THR A 356 -23.44 31.73 19.97
C THR A 356 -24.19 31.44 18.66
N GLN A 357 -24.68 30.20 18.48
CA GLN A 357 -25.47 29.81 17.31
C GLN A 357 -26.77 30.61 17.11
N ARG A 358 -27.40 31.07 18.20
CA ARG A 358 -28.57 31.96 18.10
C ARG A 358 -28.15 33.36 17.66
N LEU A 359 -27.12 33.92 18.28
CA LEU A 359 -26.56 35.22 17.88
C LEU A 359 -26.03 35.21 16.43
N GLU A 360 -25.46 34.09 15.97
CA GLU A 360 -25.06 33.88 14.57
C GLU A 360 -26.29 33.91 13.64
N SER A 361 -27.39 33.22 13.98
CA SER A 361 -28.63 33.26 13.18
C SER A 361 -29.36 34.60 13.23
N GLU A 362 -29.34 35.31 14.36
CA GLU A 362 -29.86 36.67 14.52
C GLU A 362 -29.02 37.67 13.69
N LEU A 363 -27.69 37.49 13.66
CA LEU A 363 -26.78 38.30 12.85
C LEU A 363 -26.97 38.04 11.35
N GLU A 364 -27.24 36.81 10.92
CA GLU A 364 -27.49 36.51 9.50
C GLU A 364 -28.83 37.05 9.02
N THR A 365 -29.90 36.96 9.82
CA THR A 365 -31.19 37.60 9.48
C THR A 365 -31.08 39.13 9.46
N LEU A 366 -30.28 39.73 10.36
CA LEU A 366 -29.97 41.16 10.32
C LEU A 366 -29.14 41.58 9.10
N LYS A 367 -28.23 40.73 8.60
CA LYS A 367 -27.54 40.97 7.30
C LYS A 367 -28.51 40.92 6.13
N GLU A 368 -29.42 39.93 6.10
CA GLU A 368 -30.40 39.78 5.02
C GLU A 368 -31.32 41.01 4.95
N VAL A 369 -31.83 41.47 6.09
CA VAL A 369 -32.63 42.71 6.20
C VAL A 369 -31.80 43.95 5.87
N LEU A 370 -30.54 44.03 6.30
CA LEU A 370 -29.64 45.14 5.93
C LEU A 370 -29.44 45.19 4.41
N LYS A 371 -29.17 44.05 3.77
CA LYS A 371 -29.01 43.94 2.31
C LYS A 371 -30.30 44.34 1.58
N GLN A 372 -31.46 43.85 2.02
CA GLN A 372 -32.77 44.25 1.47
C GLN A 372 -32.97 45.77 1.59
N SER A 373 -32.70 46.36 2.76
CA SER A 373 -32.80 47.82 2.94
C SER A 373 -31.78 48.61 2.10
N GLN A 374 -30.61 48.05 1.80
CA GLN A 374 -29.64 48.65 0.88
C GLN A 374 -30.10 48.57 -0.59
N GLU A 375 -30.73 47.47 -0.99
CA GLU A 375 -31.35 47.30 -2.32
C GLU A 375 -32.57 48.24 -2.48
N GLU A 376 -33.40 48.40 -1.44
CA GLU A 376 -34.48 49.40 -1.37
C GLU A 376 -33.95 50.83 -1.44
N ILE A 377 -32.89 51.16 -0.67
CA ILE A 377 -32.25 52.48 -0.71
C ILE A 377 -31.67 52.75 -2.11
N ALA A 378 -31.03 51.77 -2.75
CA ALA A 378 -30.52 51.91 -4.11
C ALA A 378 -31.66 52.10 -5.13
N ALA A 379 -32.76 51.36 -5.00
CA ALA A 379 -33.96 51.54 -5.83
C ALA A 379 -34.60 52.92 -5.63
N LEU A 380 -34.70 53.40 -4.38
CA LEU A 380 -35.23 54.74 -4.06
C LEU A 380 -34.27 55.87 -4.48
N GLN A 381 -32.96 55.64 -4.46
CA GLN A 381 -31.96 56.54 -5.04
C GLN A 381 -32.10 56.60 -6.56
N HIS A 382 -32.23 55.46 -7.23
CA HIS A 382 -32.45 55.42 -8.68
C HIS A 382 -33.81 56.04 -9.06
N GLU A 383 -34.88 55.80 -8.30
CA GLU A 383 -36.15 56.52 -8.46
C GLU A 383 -35.98 58.03 -8.25
N ARG A 384 -35.17 58.46 -7.26
CA ARG A 384 -34.88 59.88 -7.02
C ARG A 384 -34.08 60.47 -8.17
N GLU A 385 -33.15 59.74 -8.76
CA GLU A 385 -32.39 60.14 -9.94
C GLU A 385 -33.28 60.20 -11.18
N LEU A 386 -34.14 59.22 -11.43
CA LEU A 386 -35.14 59.24 -12.49
C LEU A 386 -36.15 60.40 -12.30
N LYS A 387 -36.57 60.68 -11.07
CA LYS A 387 -37.41 61.84 -10.74
C LYS A 387 -36.63 63.15 -10.87
N PHE A 388 -35.34 63.19 -10.53
CA PHE A 388 -34.49 64.36 -10.71
C PHE A 388 -34.23 64.63 -12.20
N VAL A 389 -33.96 63.60 -13.02
CA VAL A 389 -33.89 63.70 -14.47
C VAL A 389 -35.24 64.09 -15.04
N SER A 390 -36.36 63.54 -14.55
CA SER A 390 -37.71 63.97 -14.97
C SER A 390 -38.01 65.43 -14.61
N TYR A 391 -37.60 65.89 -13.42
CA TYR A 391 -37.74 67.29 -12.99
C TYR A 391 -36.75 68.22 -13.69
N GLN A 392 -35.53 67.78 -13.99
CA GLN A 392 -34.54 68.52 -14.77
C GLN A 392 -35.03 68.64 -16.21
N ASN A 393 -35.45 67.55 -16.84
CA ASN A 393 -36.15 67.54 -18.13
C ASN A 393 -37.43 68.39 -18.09
N ARG A 394 -38.12 68.51 -16.94
CA ARG A 394 -39.31 69.38 -16.81
C ARG A 394 -38.95 70.85 -16.61
N ILE A 395 -37.86 71.14 -15.91
CA ILE A 395 -37.30 72.49 -15.76
C ILE A 395 -36.71 72.94 -17.10
N GLU A 396 -36.05 72.06 -17.84
CA GLU A 396 -35.62 72.26 -19.21
C GLU A 396 -36.82 72.43 -20.13
N GLN A 397 -37.86 71.57 -20.11
CA GLN A 397 -39.12 71.82 -20.84
C GLN A 397 -39.79 73.16 -20.48
N LEU A 398 -39.66 73.66 -19.25
CA LEU A 398 -40.27 74.93 -18.82
C LEU A 398 -39.39 76.15 -19.14
N GLN A 399 -38.06 76.02 -19.03
CA GLN A 399 -37.10 76.97 -19.54
C GLN A 399 -37.18 77.03 -21.07
N ASP A 400 -37.37 75.89 -21.73
CA ASP A 400 -37.53 75.76 -23.17
C ASP A 400 -38.92 76.20 -23.60
N ALA A 401 -39.98 76.03 -22.79
CA ALA A 401 -41.26 76.69 -23.03
C ALA A 401 -41.14 78.22 -22.88
N LEU A 402 -40.31 78.72 -21.94
CA LEU A 402 -40.05 80.15 -21.78
C LEU A 402 -39.13 80.71 -22.87
N ARG A 403 -38.09 79.98 -23.29
CA ARG A 403 -37.26 80.26 -24.47
C ARG A 403 -38.17 80.24 -25.69
N GLN A 404 -38.95 79.18 -25.93
CA GLN A 404 -39.96 79.07 -27.01
C GLN A 404 -41.01 80.19 -26.95
N ARG A 405 -41.28 80.79 -25.80
CA ARG A 405 -42.22 81.92 -25.66
C ARG A 405 -41.56 83.27 -25.92
N ILE A 406 -40.31 83.46 -25.50
CA ILE A 406 -39.48 84.61 -25.91
C ILE A 406 -39.26 84.52 -27.43
N LEU A 407 -38.76 83.38 -27.91
CA LEU A 407 -38.77 82.93 -29.30
C LEU A 407 -40.17 82.87 -29.95
N SER A 408 -41.29 83.05 -29.25
CA SER A 408 -42.63 83.18 -29.87
C SER A 408 -42.97 84.63 -30.19
N ASN A 409 -42.41 85.58 -29.44
CA ASN A 409 -42.47 87.00 -29.73
C ASN A 409 -41.33 87.39 -30.68
N ASP A 410 -40.12 86.89 -30.46
CA ASP A 410 -39.03 87.02 -31.42
C ASP A 410 -39.41 86.30 -32.72
N SER A 411 -40.14 85.17 -32.70
CA SER A 411 -40.79 84.63 -33.92
C SER A 411 -42.20 85.17 -34.17
N ARG A 412 -42.58 86.34 -33.67
CA ARG A 412 -43.61 87.17 -34.32
C ARG A 412 -42.95 88.21 -35.19
N ASP A 413 -41.92 88.86 -34.67
CA ASP A 413 -41.19 89.90 -35.39
C ASP A 413 -40.27 89.25 -36.44
N ALA A 414 -39.51 88.21 -36.08
CA ALA A 414 -38.94 87.23 -37.00
C ALA A 414 -39.94 86.12 -37.44
N LYS A 415 -41.26 86.36 -37.40
CA LYS A 415 -42.17 85.78 -38.41
C LYS A 415 -42.44 86.76 -39.52
N LEU A 416 -42.59 88.07 -39.25
CA LEU A 416 -42.72 89.08 -40.30
C LEU A 416 -41.42 89.23 -41.10
N GLU A 417 -40.28 89.41 -40.42
CA GLU A 417 -38.98 89.47 -41.06
C GLU A 417 -38.61 88.13 -41.67
N ALA A 418 -38.92 86.99 -41.02
CA ALA A 418 -38.76 85.68 -41.67
C ALA A 418 -39.86 85.33 -42.67
N GLU A 419 -40.93 86.09 -42.87
CA GLU A 419 -41.90 85.91 -43.97
C GLU A 419 -41.43 86.70 -45.19
N LEU A 420 -40.94 87.92 -44.97
CA LEU A 420 -40.29 88.76 -45.98
C LEU A 420 -38.99 88.08 -46.46
N GLU A 421 -38.20 87.55 -45.53
CA GLU A 421 -37.00 86.78 -45.79
C GLU A 421 -37.29 85.32 -46.19
N ASN A 422 -38.43 84.71 -45.81
CA ASN A 422 -38.87 83.45 -46.42
C ASN A 422 -39.27 83.66 -47.87
N GLU A 423 -39.99 84.73 -48.24
CA GLU A 423 -40.35 85.00 -49.64
C GLU A 423 -39.09 85.29 -50.46
N ARG A 424 -38.18 86.15 -49.99
CA ARG A 424 -36.85 86.34 -50.62
C ARG A 424 -36.12 85.01 -50.77
N ASN A 425 -35.95 84.26 -49.68
CA ASN A 425 -35.34 82.94 -49.71
C ASN A 425 -36.25 81.87 -50.35
N LYS A 426 -37.44 82.16 -50.85
CA LYS A 426 -38.31 81.25 -51.61
C LYS A 426 -38.28 81.59 -53.09
N TYR A 427 -37.84 82.79 -53.48
CA TYR A 427 -37.34 83.06 -54.82
C TYR A 427 -35.88 82.61 -54.96
N LEU A 428 -35.03 82.90 -53.97
CA LEU A 428 -33.67 82.36 -53.88
C LEU A 428 -33.69 80.83 -53.77
N ARG A 429 -34.35 80.20 -52.78
CA ARG A 429 -34.47 78.73 -52.78
C ARG A 429 -35.16 78.18 -54.02
N LYS A 430 -36.09 78.84 -54.72
CA LYS A 430 -36.59 78.28 -56.00
C LYS A 430 -35.55 78.34 -57.12
N LEU A 431 -34.72 79.38 -57.14
CA LEU A 431 -33.62 79.50 -58.11
C LEU A 431 -32.51 78.52 -57.78
N GLU A 432 -32.07 78.48 -56.52
CA GLU A 432 -31.11 77.52 -55.98
C GLU A 432 -31.65 76.10 -56.08
N GLU A 433 -32.93 75.81 -55.82
CA GLU A 433 -33.54 74.48 -56.00
C GLU A 433 -33.64 74.09 -57.47
N THR A 434 -33.83 75.01 -58.42
CA THR A 434 -33.85 74.63 -59.85
C THR A 434 -32.44 74.42 -60.36
N GLU A 435 -31.49 75.28 -59.99
CA GLU A 435 -30.08 75.07 -60.27
C GLU A 435 -29.54 73.80 -59.57
N GLN A 436 -29.94 73.55 -58.32
CA GLN A 436 -29.57 72.39 -57.53
C GLN A 436 -30.30 71.14 -58.01
N LYS A 437 -31.56 71.19 -58.46
CA LYS A 437 -32.21 70.05 -59.13
C LYS A 437 -31.49 69.70 -60.42
N TYR A 438 -31.06 70.66 -61.24
CA TYR A 438 -30.24 70.33 -62.42
C TYR A 438 -28.84 69.82 -62.04
N LYS A 439 -28.22 70.33 -60.97
CA LYS A 439 -26.96 69.76 -60.43
C LYS A 439 -27.16 68.39 -59.82
N GLU A 440 -28.29 68.11 -59.18
CA GLU A 440 -28.63 66.84 -58.54
C GLU A 440 -29.08 65.81 -59.55
N GLU A 441 -29.87 66.16 -60.56
CA GLU A 441 -30.18 65.29 -61.70
C GLU A 441 -28.90 64.90 -62.44
N ALA A 442 -28.02 65.88 -62.75
CA ALA A 442 -26.72 65.58 -63.34
C ALA A 442 -25.77 64.80 -62.41
N SER A 443 -25.75 65.12 -61.11
CA SER A 443 -24.90 64.44 -60.11
C SER A 443 -25.44 63.06 -59.74
N VAL A 444 -26.75 62.83 -59.76
CA VAL A 444 -27.40 61.55 -59.53
C VAL A 444 -27.24 60.67 -60.75
N GLU A 445 -27.39 61.17 -61.98
CA GLU A 445 -27.08 60.38 -63.18
C GLU A 445 -25.57 60.01 -63.20
N LEU A 446 -24.68 60.97 -62.93
CA LEU A 446 -23.24 60.70 -62.79
C LEU A 446 -22.91 59.79 -61.61
N ASN A 447 -23.62 59.86 -60.48
CA ASN A 447 -23.38 59.01 -59.32
C ASN A 447 -24.03 57.64 -59.48
N ILE A 448 -25.12 57.49 -60.22
CA ILE A 448 -25.70 56.19 -60.59
C ILE A 448 -24.74 55.48 -61.54
N GLU A 449 -24.20 56.16 -62.55
CA GLU A 449 -23.18 55.57 -63.42
C GLU A 449 -21.86 55.31 -62.69
N ARG A 450 -21.40 56.23 -61.83
CA ARG A 450 -20.23 55.97 -60.96
C ARG A 450 -20.49 54.82 -59.99
N GLN A 451 -21.67 54.68 -59.39
CA GLN A 451 -22.00 53.60 -58.47
C GLN A 451 -22.15 52.26 -59.20
N LYS A 452 -22.76 52.21 -60.39
CA LYS A 452 -22.78 51.00 -61.24
C LYS A 452 -21.35 50.55 -61.54
N ASN A 453 -20.49 51.48 -61.96
CA ASN A 453 -19.09 51.18 -62.28
C ASN A 453 -18.27 50.85 -61.02
N GLU A 454 -18.41 51.58 -59.93
CA GLU A 454 -17.74 51.32 -58.65
C GLU A 454 -18.22 50.04 -57.98
N GLU A 455 -19.50 49.68 -58.09
CA GLU A 455 -19.99 48.38 -57.60
C GLU A 455 -19.46 47.25 -58.46
N LEU A 456 -19.41 47.40 -59.78
CA LEU A 456 -18.81 46.41 -60.67
C LEU A 456 -17.31 46.24 -60.34
N ILE A 457 -16.58 47.35 -60.20
CA ILE A 457 -15.18 47.37 -59.79
C ILE A 457 -15.01 46.76 -58.39
N LYS A 458 -15.81 47.12 -57.39
CA LYS A 458 -15.71 46.58 -56.02
C LYS A 458 -16.11 45.11 -55.95
N LYS A 459 -17.07 44.64 -56.76
CA LYS A 459 -17.42 43.21 -56.86
C LYS A 459 -16.27 42.42 -57.48
N LEU A 460 -15.67 42.92 -58.58
CA LEU A 460 -14.51 42.30 -59.21
C LEU A 460 -13.27 42.35 -58.30
N GLN A 461 -12.97 43.49 -57.68
CA GLN A 461 -11.85 43.67 -56.74
C GLN A 461 -12.03 42.82 -55.48
N LYS A 462 -13.24 42.71 -54.93
CA LYS A 462 -13.49 41.84 -53.77
C LYS A 462 -13.40 40.36 -54.16
N GLN A 463 -13.90 39.96 -55.34
CA GLN A 463 -13.70 38.59 -55.85
C GLN A 463 -12.21 38.30 -56.09
N GLN A 464 -11.47 39.27 -56.63
CA GLN A 464 -10.02 39.18 -56.83
C GLN A 464 -9.29 39.07 -55.48
N GLN A 465 -9.53 39.98 -54.53
CA GLN A 465 -8.91 39.95 -53.19
C GLN A 465 -9.29 38.70 -52.41
N GLU A 466 -10.55 38.26 -52.43
CA GLU A 466 -10.95 37.01 -51.77
C GLU A 466 -10.25 35.78 -52.38
N LEU A 467 -9.87 35.80 -53.66
CA LEU A 467 -9.06 34.74 -54.27
C LEU A 467 -7.56 34.93 -54.00
N GLU A 468 -7.04 36.16 -54.07
CA GLU A 468 -5.65 36.55 -53.79
C GLU A 468 -5.28 36.42 -52.31
N GLU A 469 -6.25 36.35 -51.38
CA GLU A 469 -6.04 36.00 -49.97
C GLU A 469 -6.21 34.49 -49.73
N LYS A 470 -7.28 33.88 -50.27
CA LYS A 470 -7.53 32.43 -50.04
C LYS A 470 -6.50 31.53 -50.72
N ILE A 471 -5.99 31.90 -51.89
CA ILE A 471 -4.98 31.09 -52.59
C ILE A 471 -3.67 31.04 -51.76
N PRO A 472 -3.06 32.16 -51.35
CA PRO A 472 -1.91 32.13 -50.43
C PRO A 472 -2.24 31.55 -49.06
N MET A 473 -3.39 31.81 -48.44
CA MET A 473 -3.70 31.19 -47.15
C MET A 473 -3.80 29.66 -47.24
N LEU A 474 -4.48 29.12 -48.24
CA LEU A 474 -4.59 27.67 -48.42
C LEU A 474 -3.24 27.04 -48.81
N ILE A 475 -2.44 27.73 -49.63
CA ILE A 475 -1.08 27.29 -49.96
C ILE A 475 -0.17 27.33 -48.71
N CYS A 476 -0.21 28.40 -47.91
CA CYS A 476 0.60 28.52 -46.70
C CYS A 476 0.15 27.51 -45.64
N GLN A 477 -1.14 27.35 -45.36
CA GLN A 477 -1.65 26.34 -44.43
C GLN A 477 -1.24 24.93 -44.84
N ALA A 478 -1.47 24.53 -46.11
CA ALA A 478 -1.05 23.22 -46.59
C ALA A 478 0.49 23.06 -46.58
N SER A 479 1.24 24.12 -46.90
CA SER A 479 2.71 24.09 -46.87
C SER A 479 3.26 24.06 -45.45
N GLU A 480 2.63 24.71 -44.49
CA GLU A 480 2.98 24.72 -43.06
C GLU A 480 2.65 23.39 -42.42
N GLU A 481 1.45 22.82 -42.66
CA GLU A 481 1.10 21.46 -42.22
C GLU A 481 2.08 20.42 -42.77
N LEU A 482 2.37 20.46 -44.07
CA LEU A 482 3.37 19.58 -44.69
C LEU A 482 4.79 19.84 -44.15
N THR A 483 5.18 21.10 -43.95
CA THR A 483 6.51 21.46 -43.42
C THR A 483 6.66 21.05 -41.95
N ILE A 484 5.61 21.14 -41.14
CA ILE A 484 5.59 20.69 -39.76
C ILE A 484 5.71 19.16 -39.70
N GLU A 485 4.94 18.43 -40.52
CA GLU A 485 5.02 16.96 -40.54
C GLU A 485 6.36 16.49 -41.14
N ILE A 486 6.89 17.14 -42.18
CA ILE A 486 8.23 16.88 -42.72
C ILE A 486 9.30 17.13 -41.64
N ASN A 487 9.35 18.30 -41.00
CA ASN A 487 10.31 18.59 -39.93
C ASN A 487 10.18 17.60 -38.75
N LEU A 488 8.96 17.19 -38.42
CA LEU A 488 8.69 16.22 -37.36
C LEU A 488 9.19 14.80 -37.74
N LEU A 489 9.00 14.38 -38.99
CA LEU A 489 9.48 13.11 -39.52
C LEU A 489 11.00 13.10 -39.72
N GLU A 490 11.58 14.18 -40.25
CA GLU A 490 13.03 14.38 -40.38
C GLU A 490 13.71 14.39 -39.03
N LYS A 491 13.16 15.10 -38.03
CA LYS A 491 13.69 15.07 -36.66
C LYS A 491 13.59 13.67 -36.03
N LYS A 492 12.44 12.98 -36.15
CA LYS A 492 12.29 11.58 -35.69
C LYS A 492 13.32 10.66 -36.38
N LEU A 493 13.54 10.84 -37.68
CA LEU A 493 14.50 10.07 -38.48
C LEU A 493 15.94 10.36 -38.04
N GLN A 494 16.32 11.63 -37.87
CA GLN A 494 17.66 12.04 -37.44
C GLN A 494 17.95 11.59 -36.00
N GLU A 495 16.98 11.70 -35.08
CA GLU A 495 17.11 11.15 -33.73
C GLU A 495 17.27 9.62 -33.74
N ALA A 496 16.52 8.90 -34.59
CA ALA A 496 16.66 7.45 -34.73
C ALA A 496 18.01 7.04 -35.36
N GLN A 497 18.46 7.76 -36.39
CA GLN A 497 19.76 7.54 -37.05
C GLN A 497 20.92 7.82 -36.10
N THR A 498 20.87 8.91 -35.33
CA THR A 498 21.93 9.27 -34.36
C THR A 498 22.01 8.21 -33.26
N ARG A 499 20.89 7.81 -32.66
CA ARG A 499 20.86 6.74 -31.65
C ARG A 499 21.29 5.38 -32.18
N LEU A 500 21.11 5.09 -33.48
CA LEU A 500 21.67 3.91 -34.14
C LEU A 500 23.18 4.03 -34.31
N ALA A 501 23.67 5.15 -34.86
CA ALA A 501 25.09 5.40 -35.08
C ALA A 501 25.90 5.39 -33.77
N GLU A 502 25.41 6.03 -32.71
CA GLU A 502 26.01 5.98 -31.36
C GLU A 502 26.07 4.54 -30.82
N ARG A 503 24.97 3.79 -30.94
CA ARG A 503 24.85 2.41 -30.46
C ARG A 503 25.74 1.45 -31.25
N ASP A 504 25.91 1.66 -32.55
CA ASP A 504 26.74 0.81 -33.39
C ASP A 504 28.23 1.20 -33.30
N GLN A 505 28.56 2.49 -33.15
CA GLN A 505 29.92 2.93 -32.79
C GLN A 505 30.35 2.40 -31.42
N ALA A 506 29.46 2.41 -30.43
CA ALA A 506 29.71 1.81 -29.12
C ALA A 506 30.04 0.32 -29.25
N LYS A 507 29.19 -0.47 -29.93
CA LYS A 507 29.44 -1.89 -30.21
C LYS A 507 30.73 -2.14 -30.97
N GLU A 508 31.05 -1.35 -31.99
CA GLU A 508 32.27 -1.56 -32.79
C GLU A 508 33.51 -1.22 -31.96
N SER A 509 33.45 -0.21 -31.08
CA SER A 509 34.53 0.10 -30.13
C SER A 509 34.70 -1.01 -29.08
N GLU A 510 33.61 -1.55 -28.54
CA GLU A 510 33.60 -2.69 -27.62
C GLU A 510 34.16 -3.94 -28.32
N THR A 511 33.68 -4.25 -29.53
CA THR A 511 34.15 -5.36 -30.35
C THR A 511 35.62 -5.22 -30.72
N GLY A 512 36.09 -4.00 -31.03
CA GLY A 512 37.50 -3.71 -31.29
C GLY A 512 38.39 -3.89 -30.06
N ASN A 513 37.92 -3.45 -28.89
CA ASN A 513 38.62 -3.64 -27.61
C ASN A 513 38.65 -5.12 -27.20
N LEU A 514 37.54 -5.86 -27.37
CA LEU A 514 37.48 -7.30 -27.15
C LEU A 514 38.41 -8.06 -28.11
N LYS A 515 38.43 -7.72 -29.42
CA LYS A 515 39.37 -8.29 -30.40
C LYS A 515 40.83 -8.06 -30.02
N LYS A 516 41.19 -6.84 -29.57
CA LYS A 516 42.54 -6.53 -29.06
C LYS A 516 42.88 -7.36 -27.83
N MET A 517 42.02 -7.37 -26.83
CA MET A 517 42.24 -8.12 -25.59
C MET A 517 42.34 -9.64 -25.85
N ILE A 518 41.54 -10.19 -26.76
CA ILE A 518 41.68 -11.58 -27.23
C ILE A 518 43.05 -11.79 -27.88
N SER A 519 43.47 -10.93 -28.81
CA SER A 519 44.77 -11.05 -29.49
C SER A 519 45.95 -10.93 -28.50
N GLU A 520 45.86 -10.05 -27.50
CA GLU A 520 46.86 -9.89 -26.45
C GLU A 520 46.91 -11.10 -25.51
N LEU A 521 45.75 -11.66 -25.14
CA LEU A 521 45.63 -12.89 -24.35
C LEU A 521 46.15 -14.10 -25.13
N GLU A 522 45.85 -14.22 -26.43
CA GLU A 522 46.35 -15.27 -27.32
C GLU A 522 47.87 -15.16 -27.49
N HIS A 523 48.42 -13.96 -27.73
CA HIS A 523 49.87 -13.74 -27.77
C HIS A 523 50.56 -13.96 -26.42
N SER A 524 49.88 -13.69 -25.29
CA SER A 524 50.38 -14.01 -23.95
C SER A 524 50.39 -15.52 -23.72
N LEU A 525 49.26 -16.18 -23.94
CA LEU A 525 49.10 -17.63 -23.83
C LEU A 525 50.08 -18.37 -24.75
N LYS A 526 50.31 -17.90 -25.98
CA LYS A 526 51.29 -18.50 -26.90
C LYS A 526 52.73 -18.34 -26.41
N ARG A 527 53.07 -17.21 -25.80
CA ARG A 527 54.39 -17.02 -25.17
C ARG A 527 54.58 -17.91 -23.95
N GLU A 528 53.59 -18.01 -23.06
CA GLU A 528 53.67 -18.90 -21.90
C GLU A 528 53.60 -20.39 -22.28
N GLN A 529 52.86 -20.77 -23.32
CA GLN A 529 52.92 -22.12 -23.91
C GLN A 529 54.33 -22.42 -24.45
N ASN A 530 54.94 -21.49 -25.19
CA ASN A 530 56.29 -21.70 -25.72
C ASN A 530 57.35 -21.76 -24.60
N LYS A 531 57.24 -20.94 -23.56
CA LYS A 531 58.09 -21.03 -22.35
C LYS A 531 57.90 -22.34 -21.60
N ASN A 532 56.66 -22.74 -21.34
CA ASN A 532 56.36 -23.99 -20.64
C ASN A 532 56.82 -25.20 -21.45
N ASN A 533 56.70 -25.17 -22.79
CA ASN A 533 57.27 -26.20 -23.65
C ASN A 533 58.81 -26.22 -23.58
N PHE A 534 59.48 -25.05 -23.56
CA PHE A 534 60.93 -24.99 -23.38
C PHE A 534 61.36 -25.59 -22.03
N VAL A 535 60.72 -25.18 -20.93
CA VAL A 535 61.00 -25.68 -19.57
C VAL A 535 60.65 -27.17 -19.43
N LEU A 536 59.59 -27.65 -20.09
CA LEU A 536 59.25 -29.08 -20.13
C LEU A 536 60.27 -29.89 -20.94
N GLU A 537 60.79 -29.37 -22.04
CA GLU A 537 61.79 -30.08 -22.85
C GLU A 537 63.18 -30.05 -22.20
N GLU A 538 63.53 -28.95 -21.52
CA GLU A 538 64.70 -28.85 -20.64
C GLU A 538 64.62 -29.86 -19.50
N ALA A 539 63.48 -29.91 -18.78
CA ALA A 539 63.24 -30.90 -17.72
C ALA A 539 63.18 -32.34 -18.25
N ARG A 540 62.69 -32.57 -19.48
CA ARG A 540 62.77 -33.88 -20.16
C ARG A 540 64.20 -34.26 -20.47
N SER A 541 65.04 -33.32 -20.90
CA SER A 541 66.46 -33.59 -21.16
C SER A 541 67.21 -33.94 -19.85
N GLU A 542 66.92 -33.24 -18.74
CA GLU A 542 67.43 -33.62 -17.43
C GLU A 542 66.96 -35.01 -17.00
N LEU A 543 65.66 -35.32 -17.17
CA LEU A 543 65.11 -36.63 -16.83
C LEU A 543 65.68 -37.73 -17.72
N TYR A 544 65.96 -37.45 -19.01
CA TYR A 544 66.61 -38.38 -19.92
C TYR A 544 68.03 -38.70 -19.44
N VAL A 545 68.87 -37.69 -19.19
CA VAL A 545 70.23 -37.87 -18.65
C VAL A 545 70.23 -38.57 -17.28
N LYS A 546 69.28 -38.24 -16.40
CA LYS A 546 69.11 -38.93 -15.11
C LYS A 546 68.65 -40.39 -15.30
N SER A 547 67.84 -40.69 -16.32
CA SER A 547 67.42 -42.04 -16.67
C SER A 547 68.53 -42.86 -17.32
N GLU A 548 69.38 -42.26 -18.16
CA GLU A 548 70.61 -42.90 -18.64
C GLU A 548 71.54 -43.25 -17.47
N LYS A 549 71.75 -42.32 -16.53
CA LYS A 549 72.55 -42.60 -15.31
C LYS A 549 71.97 -43.74 -14.47
N LEU A 550 70.65 -43.87 -14.40
CA LEU A 550 69.98 -44.94 -13.66
C LEU A 550 69.98 -46.27 -14.44
N ASN A 551 69.91 -46.21 -15.77
CA ASN A 551 70.08 -47.36 -16.67
C ASN A 551 71.52 -47.87 -16.68
N GLU A 552 72.54 -47.01 -16.67
CA GLU A 552 73.94 -47.41 -16.46
C GLU A 552 74.08 -48.18 -15.13
N LEU A 553 73.53 -47.64 -14.03
CA LEU A 553 73.57 -48.30 -12.73
C LEU A 553 72.81 -49.64 -12.73
N THR A 554 71.71 -49.75 -13.47
CA THR A 554 70.94 -50.99 -13.61
C THR A 554 71.67 -52.00 -14.50
N GLN A 555 72.27 -51.56 -15.60
CA GLN A 555 73.13 -52.39 -16.45
C GLN A 555 74.35 -52.92 -15.68
N ASN A 556 74.97 -52.12 -14.80
CA ASN A 556 76.04 -52.63 -13.92
C ASN A 556 75.53 -53.71 -12.95
N ILE A 557 74.30 -53.59 -12.43
CA ILE A 557 73.66 -54.62 -11.59
C ILE A 557 73.32 -55.87 -12.42
N ASP A 558 72.87 -55.71 -13.66
CA ASP A 558 72.52 -56.82 -14.55
C ASP A 558 73.73 -57.48 -15.23
N GLU A 559 74.85 -56.78 -15.44
CA GLU A 559 76.12 -57.40 -15.84
C GLU A 559 76.72 -58.23 -14.70
N LEU A 560 76.61 -57.78 -13.44
CA LEU A 560 76.98 -58.58 -12.27
C LEU A 560 76.09 -59.84 -12.13
N ARG A 561 74.87 -59.83 -12.68
CA ARG A 561 74.00 -61.02 -12.80
C ARG A 561 74.34 -61.86 -14.04
N LEU A 562 74.62 -61.25 -15.18
CA LEU A 562 74.91 -61.96 -16.42
C LEU A 562 76.29 -62.64 -16.38
N GLN A 563 77.25 -62.10 -15.65
CA GLN A 563 78.51 -62.79 -15.33
C GLN A 563 78.27 -64.01 -14.44
N LEU A 564 77.29 -63.98 -13.54
CA LEU A 564 76.87 -65.14 -12.76
C LEU A 564 76.23 -66.21 -13.66
N ASP A 565 75.35 -65.81 -14.59
CA ASP A 565 74.65 -66.73 -15.50
C ASP A 565 75.50 -67.26 -16.67
N LYS A 566 76.48 -66.50 -17.18
CA LYS A 566 77.35 -66.97 -18.28
C LYS A 566 78.25 -68.12 -17.84
N VAL A 567 78.72 -68.09 -16.59
CA VAL A 567 79.42 -69.21 -15.93
C VAL A 567 78.53 -70.46 -15.82
N ILE A 568 77.20 -70.30 -15.84
CA ILE A 568 76.22 -71.40 -15.89
C ILE A 568 75.97 -71.86 -17.35
N GLN A 569 75.92 -70.94 -18.33
CA GLN A 569 75.61 -71.29 -19.73
C GLN A 569 76.79 -71.82 -20.56
N GLU A 570 78.05 -71.46 -20.29
CA GLU A 570 79.20 -72.11 -20.96
C GLU A 570 79.28 -73.60 -20.56
N ASN A 571 78.83 -73.91 -19.34
CA ASN A 571 78.53 -75.26 -18.83
C ASN A 571 77.38 -75.99 -19.58
N SER A 572 76.69 -75.31 -20.50
CA SER A 572 75.53 -75.80 -21.25
C SER A 572 75.77 -75.84 -22.76
N PHE A 573 76.35 -74.79 -23.35
CA PHE A 573 76.59 -74.78 -24.80
C PHE A 573 77.60 -75.84 -25.24
N LEU A 574 78.53 -76.27 -24.37
CA LEU A 574 79.37 -77.47 -24.60
C LEU A 574 78.59 -78.82 -24.56
N LYS A 575 77.26 -78.79 -24.69
CA LYS A 575 76.36 -79.93 -24.99
C LYS A 575 75.64 -79.78 -26.35
N GLU A 576 75.94 -78.69 -27.06
CA GLU A 576 76.82 -78.72 -28.24
C GLU A 576 76.28 -79.28 -29.56
N THR A 577 76.60 -78.47 -30.58
CA THR A 577 76.80 -78.67 -32.02
C THR A 577 77.10 -80.11 -32.50
N VAL A 578 77.67 -80.97 -31.65
CA VAL A 578 77.71 -82.44 -31.75
C VAL A 578 76.35 -83.02 -32.18
N ARG A 579 75.24 -82.41 -31.77
CA ARG A 579 73.89 -82.82 -32.19
C ARG A 579 73.56 -82.54 -33.67
N LEU A 580 74.12 -81.49 -34.27
CA LEU A 580 73.67 -80.92 -35.55
C LEU A 580 74.63 -81.18 -36.73
N GLU A 581 75.93 -81.30 -36.48
CA GLU A 581 76.91 -81.87 -37.45
C GLU A 581 76.50 -83.29 -37.92
N CYS A 582 75.68 -83.98 -37.13
CA CYS A 582 75.07 -85.26 -37.46
C CYS A 582 73.86 -85.16 -38.41
N GLU A 583 73.15 -84.04 -38.43
CA GLU A 583 71.88 -83.88 -39.15
C GLU A 583 72.05 -83.19 -40.51
N GLU A 584 72.92 -82.19 -40.66
CA GLU A 584 73.00 -81.42 -41.91
C GLU A 584 73.68 -82.17 -43.08
N ARG A 585 74.45 -83.23 -42.76
CA ARG A 585 74.94 -84.20 -43.76
C ARG A 585 73.80 -85.02 -44.40
N TYR A 586 72.59 -84.96 -43.84
CA TYR A 586 71.39 -85.61 -44.37
C TYR A 586 70.79 -84.80 -45.54
N GLU A 587 70.45 -83.52 -45.34
CA GLU A 587 69.75 -82.69 -46.35
C GLU A 587 70.52 -82.54 -47.68
N LEU A 588 71.84 -82.35 -47.61
CA LEU A 588 72.69 -82.20 -48.80
C LEU A 588 72.69 -83.44 -49.71
N THR A 589 72.29 -84.61 -49.18
CA THR A 589 72.09 -85.83 -49.97
C THR A 589 70.76 -85.81 -50.72
N GLU A 590 69.72 -85.16 -50.17
CA GLU A 590 68.36 -85.18 -50.72
C GLU A 590 68.19 -84.20 -51.88
N ALA A 591 68.62 -82.93 -51.72
CA ALA A 591 68.41 -81.88 -52.72
C ALA A 591 69.06 -82.18 -54.09
N LEU A 592 70.18 -82.93 -54.09
CA LEU A 592 70.89 -83.35 -55.30
C LEU A 592 70.06 -84.32 -56.17
N THR A 593 69.03 -84.94 -55.61
CA THR A 593 68.13 -85.88 -56.29
C THR A 593 67.20 -85.18 -57.28
N GLN A 594 66.51 -84.11 -56.84
CA GLN A 594 65.40 -83.50 -57.59
C GLN A 594 65.84 -82.75 -58.85
N ALA A 595 67.07 -82.21 -58.85
CA ALA A 595 67.62 -81.50 -60.02
C ALA A 595 67.78 -82.38 -61.28
N ARG A 596 67.71 -83.72 -61.15
CA ARG A 596 67.81 -84.66 -62.28
C ARG A 596 66.54 -84.76 -63.14
N GLU A 597 65.37 -84.49 -62.58
CA GLU A 597 64.10 -84.78 -63.25
C GLU A 597 63.71 -83.73 -64.33
N GLN A 598 64.29 -82.52 -64.27
CA GLN A 598 64.01 -81.45 -65.25
C GLN A 598 64.64 -81.67 -66.64
N LEU A 599 65.39 -82.76 -66.84
CA LEU A 599 66.23 -82.97 -68.03
C LEU A 599 65.66 -83.99 -69.05
N ILE A 600 64.45 -84.52 -68.83
CA ILE A 600 63.85 -85.59 -69.64
C ILE A 600 62.56 -85.13 -70.33
N GLU A 601 62.63 -84.99 -71.67
CA GLU A 601 61.54 -85.12 -72.66
C GLU A 601 60.25 -84.27 -72.45
N LEU A 602 59.97 -83.18 -73.16
CA LEU A 602 60.45 -82.61 -74.42
C LEU A 602 60.05 -83.33 -75.75
N LYS A 603 59.24 -84.42 -75.78
CA LYS A 603 58.72 -84.96 -77.07
C LYS A 603 57.56 -86.01 -77.08
N ARG A 604 56.32 -85.63 -76.68
CA ARG A 604 55.01 -86.07 -77.28
C ARG A 604 53.83 -85.36 -76.57
N VAL A 605 52.91 -84.69 -77.28
CA VAL A 605 51.65 -85.18 -77.94
C VAL A 605 50.58 -85.70 -76.96
N ASN A 606 49.49 -84.93 -76.85
CA ASN A 606 48.10 -85.23 -76.41
C ASN A 606 47.84 -86.30 -75.31
N GLY A 607 47.27 -85.90 -74.16
CA GLY A 607 46.60 -86.84 -73.25
C GLY A 607 46.18 -86.36 -71.84
N SER A 608 45.00 -85.73 -71.75
CA SER A 608 43.98 -85.85 -70.67
C SER A 608 44.27 -86.45 -69.27
N LEU A 609 43.74 -85.78 -68.21
CA LEU A 609 43.27 -86.33 -66.90
C LEU A 609 44.35 -86.85 -65.90
N SER A 610 44.15 -86.93 -64.56
CA SER A 610 43.24 -86.24 -63.62
C SER A 610 43.53 -86.60 -62.14
N LEU A 611 43.11 -85.72 -61.21
CA LEU A 611 42.66 -86.03 -59.82
C LEU A 611 43.72 -86.30 -58.71
N SER A 612 43.34 -85.92 -57.47
CA SER A 612 43.76 -86.51 -56.17
C SER A 612 45.20 -86.31 -55.66
N GLN A 613 45.50 -86.37 -54.34
CA GLN A 613 44.70 -86.16 -53.10
C GLN A 613 45.66 -86.15 -51.89
N ARG A 614 45.37 -85.32 -50.86
CA ARG A 614 45.62 -85.64 -49.41
C ARG A 614 47.12 -85.82 -48.98
N THR A 615 47.56 -85.93 -47.71
CA THR A 615 46.93 -85.84 -46.36
C THR A 615 47.98 -85.70 -45.22
N PHE A 616 47.51 -85.31 -44.02
CA PHE A 616 47.96 -85.80 -42.69
C PHE A 616 49.40 -85.41 -42.22
N HIS A 617 49.78 -85.50 -40.93
CA HIS A 617 49.08 -85.95 -39.69
C HIS A 617 49.55 -85.13 -38.45
N SER A 618 48.73 -85.14 -37.38
CA SER A 618 49.06 -85.39 -35.94
C SER A 618 50.41 -84.96 -35.32
N ASP A 619 50.50 -84.57 -34.03
CA ASP A 619 49.48 -84.55 -32.96
C ASP A 619 49.88 -83.68 -31.74
N LYS A 620 48.90 -83.44 -30.84
CA LYS A 620 48.96 -83.25 -29.36
C LYS A 620 50.25 -82.72 -28.67
N ALA A 621 50.23 -81.60 -27.92
CA ALA A 621 49.60 -81.35 -26.59
C ALA A 621 50.65 -81.39 -25.41
N VAL A 622 50.41 -80.98 -24.16
CA VAL A 622 49.18 -80.55 -23.44
C VAL A 622 49.50 -79.69 -22.17
N LEU A 623 48.56 -78.82 -21.75
CA LEU A 623 48.39 -78.20 -20.40
C LEU A 623 49.49 -77.24 -19.85
N SER A 624 49.22 -76.36 -18.85
CA SER A 624 48.04 -76.23 -17.98
C SER A 624 47.70 -74.81 -17.51
N SER A 625 46.41 -74.58 -17.15
CA SER A 625 45.88 -73.62 -16.16
C SER A 625 46.04 -72.08 -16.39
N THR A 626 45.04 -71.20 -16.15
CA THR A 626 43.59 -71.37 -15.83
C THR A 626 42.78 -70.09 -16.09
N LEU A 627 41.51 -70.25 -16.51
CA LEU A 627 40.34 -69.33 -16.42
C LEU A 627 40.42 -67.96 -17.16
N ALA A 628 39.56 -67.53 -18.10
CA ALA A 628 38.10 -67.68 -18.40
C ALA A 628 37.18 -66.63 -17.71
N SER A 629 36.13 -66.02 -18.30
CA SER A 629 35.56 -65.98 -19.68
C SER A 629 34.50 -64.82 -19.79
N PRO A 630 33.40 -64.86 -20.60
CA PRO A 630 33.24 -64.46 -22.01
C PRO A 630 32.30 -63.21 -22.20
N GLY A 631 31.94 -62.67 -23.39
CA GLY A 631 31.04 -63.18 -24.48
C GLY A 631 29.57 -62.71 -24.32
N GLN A 632 28.67 -62.63 -25.32
CA GLN A 632 28.73 -62.73 -26.80
C GLN A 632 27.44 -62.11 -27.46
N LYS A 633 26.95 -62.57 -28.64
CA LYS A 633 25.84 -61.98 -29.46
C LYS A 633 24.78 -63.02 -29.93
N HIS A 634 23.77 -62.56 -30.71
CA HIS A 634 22.78 -63.30 -31.56
C HIS A 634 21.45 -63.74 -30.84
N SER A 635 20.27 -63.97 -31.46
CA SER A 635 19.87 -64.28 -32.87
C SER A 635 18.42 -63.89 -33.27
N LEU A 636 18.18 -63.68 -34.60
CA LEU A 636 17.04 -64.06 -35.49
C LEU A 636 15.51 -63.82 -35.19
N GLY A 637 14.78 -63.33 -36.21
CA GLY A 637 13.32 -63.52 -36.48
C GLY A 637 12.35 -62.46 -35.90
N ILE A 638 11.17 -62.10 -36.46
CA ILE A 638 10.37 -62.44 -37.68
C ILE A 638 9.54 -61.18 -38.10
N SER A 639 9.17 -61.02 -39.41
CA SER A 639 8.13 -60.16 -40.08
C SER A 639 7.42 -58.95 -39.38
N SER A 640 6.98 -57.87 -40.05
CA SER A 640 6.74 -57.61 -41.49
C SER A 640 6.69 -56.10 -41.89
N THR A 641 6.67 -55.81 -43.20
CA THR A 641 6.00 -54.65 -43.87
C THR A 641 6.25 -53.19 -43.41
N VAL A 642 7.46 -52.68 -43.69
CA VAL A 642 7.78 -51.65 -44.73
C VAL A 642 6.58 -51.06 -45.54
N PRO A 643 6.56 -49.78 -45.99
CA PRO A 643 7.10 -48.52 -45.43
C PRO A 643 6.05 -47.36 -45.42
N ALA A 644 6.43 -46.17 -44.93
CA ALA A 644 5.76 -44.90 -45.25
C ALA A 644 6.70 -43.96 -46.04
N LYS A 645 6.16 -43.23 -47.02
CA LYS A 645 6.89 -42.24 -47.85
C LYS A 645 6.15 -40.90 -47.82
N LEU A 646 6.96 -39.83 -47.75
CA LEU A 646 6.73 -38.39 -47.91
C LEU A 646 5.37 -37.85 -48.43
N THR A 647 5.22 -36.54 -48.13
CA THR A 647 4.78 -35.41 -48.99
C THR A 647 3.36 -34.82 -48.87
N SER A 648 3.35 -33.50 -48.65
CA SER A 648 2.46 -32.48 -49.28
C SER A 648 1.00 -32.37 -48.79
N LEU A 649 0.28 -31.25 -48.96
CA LEU A 649 0.62 -29.81 -49.16
C LEU A 649 -0.68 -28.99 -48.98
N LEU A 650 -0.59 -27.73 -48.54
CA LEU A 650 -1.63 -26.67 -48.63
C LEU A 650 -2.99 -26.93 -47.92
N GLY A 651 -3.74 -25.93 -47.45
CA GLY A 651 -3.40 -24.51 -47.29
C GLY A 651 -4.60 -23.64 -46.87
N SER A 652 -4.29 -22.52 -46.21
CA SER A 652 -5.09 -21.28 -46.13
C SER A 652 -6.34 -21.19 -45.22
N TYR A 653 -6.57 -19.95 -44.76
CA TYR A 653 -7.78 -19.33 -44.17
C TYR A 653 -8.28 -19.78 -42.78
N ALA A 654 -8.16 -18.85 -41.82
CA ALA A 654 -9.13 -18.65 -40.75
C ALA A 654 -10.29 -17.77 -41.29
N PRO A 655 -11.51 -17.76 -40.69
CA PRO A 655 -11.69 -17.09 -39.39
C PRO A 655 -12.74 -17.72 -38.43
N GLY A 656 -12.74 -17.22 -37.19
CA GLY A 656 -13.97 -16.76 -36.51
C GLY A 656 -14.90 -17.77 -35.82
N THR A 657 -14.97 -17.64 -34.48
CA THR A 657 -16.15 -17.85 -33.60
C THR A 657 -16.92 -19.18 -33.61
N GLY A 658 -17.17 -19.80 -32.43
CA GLY A 658 -18.24 -20.82 -32.39
C GLY A 658 -18.55 -21.72 -31.18
N ILE A 659 -18.51 -21.26 -29.92
CA ILE A 659 -19.30 -21.81 -28.76
C ILE A 659 -19.04 -23.30 -28.34
N THR A 660 -19.42 -23.67 -27.09
CA THR A 660 -19.56 -25.05 -26.54
C THR A 660 -18.26 -25.84 -26.27
N SER A 661 -18.19 -26.85 -25.38
CA SER A 661 -18.94 -27.17 -24.14
C SER A 661 -18.19 -28.29 -23.38
N SER A 662 -18.74 -28.74 -22.24
CA SER A 662 -18.48 -30.01 -21.55
C SER A 662 -17.18 -30.20 -20.76
N MET A 663 -17.37 -30.19 -19.43
CA MET A 663 -16.94 -31.23 -18.48
C MET A 663 -15.94 -32.30 -18.97
N ASN A 664 -14.82 -32.45 -18.26
CA ASN A 664 -14.79 -33.37 -17.11
C ASN A 664 -13.59 -33.17 -16.17
N ARG A 665 -13.77 -33.53 -14.90
CA ARG A 665 -12.71 -33.94 -13.97
C ARG A 665 -12.84 -35.45 -13.70
N HIS A 666 -11.84 -36.03 -13.03
CA HIS A 666 -11.56 -37.46 -12.80
C HIS A 666 -10.64 -38.05 -13.90
N GLY A 667 -9.52 -38.71 -13.58
CA GLY A 667 -8.88 -38.81 -12.27
C GLY A 667 -7.84 -39.94 -12.14
N GLN A 668 -7.26 -40.04 -10.93
CA GLN A 668 -6.41 -41.14 -10.41
C GLN A 668 -4.95 -41.25 -10.87
N SER A 669 -4.17 -41.86 -9.95
CA SER A 669 -2.86 -42.51 -10.09
C SER A 669 -1.62 -41.65 -10.42
N GLY A 670 -0.57 -41.59 -9.59
CA GLY A 670 -0.44 -42.01 -8.19
C GLY A 670 0.95 -42.55 -7.79
N HIS A 671 1.30 -42.39 -6.50
CA HIS A 671 2.48 -42.97 -5.82
C HIS A 671 3.85 -42.45 -6.33
N ARG A 672 4.94 -42.29 -5.56
CA ARG A 672 5.37 -42.60 -4.16
C ARG A 672 6.26 -41.43 -3.66
N SER A 673 6.59 -41.20 -2.39
CA SER A 673 6.05 -41.62 -1.08
C SER A 673 6.63 -40.69 0.01
N PHE A 674 5.99 -40.61 1.18
CA PHE A 674 6.52 -40.01 2.41
C PHE A 674 7.60 -40.92 3.08
N PRO A 675 8.35 -40.45 4.11
CA PRO A 675 7.83 -40.29 5.50
C PRO A 675 7.70 -38.80 5.95
N LEU A 676 6.85 -38.32 6.89
CA LEU A 676 6.12 -38.86 8.06
C LEU A 676 7.07 -39.34 9.20
N LEU A 677 6.95 -39.00 10.49
CA LEU A 677 5.99 -38.32 11.40
C LEU A 677 6.83 -37.89 12.66
N PRO A 678 6.33 -37.51 13.87
CA PRO A 678 4.95 -37.39 14.36
C PRO A 678 4.59 -36.04 15.05
N SER A 679 3.36 -35.99 15.57
CA SER A 679 2.78 -35.02 16.52
C SER A 679 2.00 -35.82 17.59
N PRO A 680 1.16 -35.22 18.47
CA PRO A 680 1.33 -34.10 19.41
C PRO A 680 1.14 -34.64 20.86
N PRO A 681 0.06 -34.34 21.64
CA PRO A 681 -0.45 -33.10 22.27
C PRO A 681 -0.23 -33.17 23.82
N PRO A 682 -1.07 -32.66 24.78
CA PRO A 682 -2.23 -31.74 24.78
C PRO A 682 -2.00 -30.53 25.77
N ALA A 683 -2.91 -29.90 26.54
CA ALA A 683 -4.32 -30.12 26.88
C ALA A 683 -5.03 -28.90 27.55
N LYS A 684 -6.38 -28.93 27.56
CA LYS A 684 -7.34 -28.38 28.56
C LYS A 684 -7.50 -26.83 28.67
N GLU A 685 -8.70 -26.26 28.80
CA GLU A 685 -10.11 -26.75 28.84
C GLU A 685 -11.11 -25.55 28.59
N ARG A 686 -12.46 -25.60 28.55
CA ARG A 686 -13.45 -26.67 28.85
C ARG A 686 -14.67 -26.76 27.91
N ALA A 687 -15.74 -25.98 28.13
CA ALA A 687 -17.09 -26.10 27.55
C ALA A 687 -17.85 -24.76 27.76
N ALA A 688 -19.05 -24.47 27.21
CA ALA A 688 -20.07 -25.24 26.46
C ALA A 688 -20.53 -24.43 25.21
N SER A 689 -21.19 -24.93 24.15
CA SER A 689 -22.11 -26.06 23.87
C SER A 689 -23.62 -25.73 24.00
N VAL A 690 -24.41 -26.25 23.03
CA VAL A 690 -25.91 -26.27 22.92
C VAL A 690 -26.56 -24.91 22.52
N THR A 691 -27.36 -24.77 21.43
CA THR A 691 -27.78 -25.68 20.33
C THR A 691 -28.22 -24.92 19.06
N ASP A 692 -27.90 -25.49 17.89
CA ASP A 692 -28.80 -25.77 16.72
C ASP A 692 -29.64 -24.63 16.07
N VAL A 693 -29.44 -24.31 14.76
CA VAL A 693 -30.21 -24.83 13.57
C VAL A 693 -31.33 -23.88 13.10
N ARG A 694 -31.55 -23.54 11.81
CA ARG A 694 -31.02 -24.08 10.53
C ARG A 694 -31.03 -23.05 9.35
N GLN A 695 -29.99 -23.14 8.51
CA GLN A 695 -29.99 -23.20 7.02
C GLN A 695 -30.60 -22.11 6.09
N THR A 696 -29.79 -21.71 5.09
CA THR A 696 -30.09 -21.69 3.63
C THR A 696 -31.27 -20.80 3.14
N ILE A 697 -31.11 -19.67 2.44
CA ILE A 697 -30.26 -19.32 1.26
C ILE A 697 -30.47 -20.26 0.04
N THR A 698 -31.58 -20.11 -0.70
CA THR A 698 -31.72 -20.61 -2.08
C THR A 698 -32.77 -19.80 -2.86
N ALA A 699 -32.58 -19.63 -4.18
CA ALA A 699 -33.49 -19.09 -5.21
C ALA A 699 -33.99 -17.62 -5.00
N VAL A 700 -33.69 -16.66 -5.89
CA VAL A 700 -34.10 -16.54 -7.31
C VAL A 700 -35.62 -16.41 -7.49
N LEU A 701 -36.08 -15.20 -7.82
CA LEU A 701 -37.08 -14.94 -8.88
C LEU A 701 -37.19 -13.43 -9.23
N ARG A 702 -37.58 -13.17 -10.49
CA ARG A 702 -38.12 -11.91 -11.06
C ARG A 702 -37.24 -10.64 -11.07
N ARG A 703 -36.67 -10.40 -12.25
CA ARG A 703 -36.50 -9.05 -12.82
C ARG A 703 -37.84 -8.50 -13.34
N ASN A 704 -37.90 -7.18 -13.53
CA ASN A 704 -38.82 -6.38 -14.36
C ASN A 704 -40.31 -6.33 -13.98
N SER A 705 -40.80 -5.12 -13.66
CA SER A 705 -41.85 -4.38 -14.40
C SER A 705 -42.13 -3.05 -13.68
N THR A 706 -41.70 -1.91 -14.24
CA THR A 706 -42.50 -0.89 -14.99
C THR A 706 -43.36 0.06 -14.15
N GLN A 707 -43.18 1.36 -14.41
CA GLN A 707 -44.19 2.44 -14.28
C GLN A 707 -44.91 2.61 -12.93
N LEU A 708 -44.35 3.47 -12.08
CA LEU A 708 -44.86 4.85 -11.94
C LEU A 708 -43.73 5.79 -11.52
#